data_AF-A0A3L8BBZ3-F1
#
_entry.id   AF-A0A3L8BBZ3-F1
#
_cell.length_a   1.000
_cell.length_b   1.000
_cell.length_c   1.000
_cell.angle_alpha   90.00
_cell.angle_beta   90.00
_cell.angle_gamma   90.00
#
_symmetry.space_group_name_H-M   'P 1'
#
loop_
_entity.id
_entity.type
_entity.pdbx_description
1 polymer ?
#
loop_
_entity_poly.entity_id
_entity_poly.type
_entity_poly.pdbx_seq_one_letter_code
_entity_poly.pdbx_strand_id
1 'polypeptide(L)'
;MKQFILPKIVTGCLSATLLVLSGCGGDSGGDRFTPPSLSDGVIFTYPIDGQTDVPLGTRFYVTFSKNASQSAVNAACSVDGGGTVSGNFCLLGPGNTVVPIAPSVSGKVVQFETDQLQQGTRYELYVRGAVIGGGSTNLSSTDPLITFLTSQTDPVAGVAPTVTAINGEDPDVYSTTMPTPPAARYPMMDFSTIRVEFSEPLDEKTVQVGTSFEFVEVDGGGGETPVPGSIVVRKQHISFDPQQAELTAGMTYRLRLTGAITDLNGEALNPVTYELVPVDSNSCGCVITQRFNTTNAFGESGFPTTSRLTGRPLNAIDLYSPLIGSNEINLRDTTLEARLADPSAFGGLIPFVIRKGAYLDITGLDLALGGEVPANLQTGDITASFITDVTGYMDRNPYRPYSTAPDADKSPVFVYLIFDLALTSSDANGNAVLNQTIPHVQATGTARVSDGKLYIESVRTLQMDLLGLDQAPAHLVLGINSDLVAQPLTDTTAPTITASYPATGSEDFAVADEISLIFSEPMDNAGVLPQDEIILSNVTDGGQVPFQITWDGSTVLLKPDTALAYGKQYQVTIGSLVDLAGNSLVLDAGDATGGTGNITFTTENPAATTVGPLVSSLFNGAACPLTAGDANFAGRCVGGDSGDERYLPFTMPTDGRIEVAFNQPMNPATLVLGSACGSGAVRVEELDGGGTCVGVVDGSLIADTRSFKFTPTNGWTEGTQYRVTLVPGTNTSCGAGEICSANGVPLNPDPLNGGEAADAGGSNIVATFTAVAAGNDVFLPLKLEPYADINGNGYLDGSETARTENSAGVSIVDLLDDGLNNGIITQAQFLDGPGGAVIPEASIYLGGALPVTVGEPEPITIDGATWGMTLAGTSQIPVRVHPGILYGTSITMESSATVLGIPIPISDVETGISVLRVRESGGEPVTGYIVAEDGVEQPQFIAQLDLYMDAPDMQIQVNIPLLGGLIAVNHNIHSLPLTAIVKGPITFLEDGRILIEQTNLADIELVINVTSIAGNGAIKMLIPSGAMNLRLIGNPLKGRK
;
A
#
# COMPACT_ATOMS: atom_id res chain seq x y z
N MET A 1 2.51 55.77 -7.01
CA MET A 1 3.09 56.99 -6.40
C MET A 1 3.87 57.78 -7.48
N LYS A 2 3.50 59.03 -7.81
CA LYS A 2 4.34 60.04 -8.49
C LYS A 2 3.92 61.43 -7.99
N GLN A 3 4.88 62.15 -7.41
CA GLN A 3 4.76 63.44 -6.71
C GLN A 3 4.85 64.63 -7.69
N PHE A 4 4.23 65.77 -7.36
CA PHE A 4 4.76 67.12 -7.57
C PHE A 4 4.20 68.13 -6.54
N ILE A 5 4.97 69.19 -6.29
CA ILE A 5 5.10 69.98 -5.05
C ILE A 5 4.40 71.37 -5.13
N LEU A 6 3.91 71.86 -3.96
CA LEU A 6 3.35 73.17 -3.52
C LEU A 6 4.18 74.45 -3.89
N PRO A 7 3.77 75.76 -3.69
CA PRO A 7 3.07 76.33 -2.48
C PRO A 7 2.26 77.68 -2.55
N LYS A 8 1.73 78.08 -1.37
CA LYS A 8 1.28 79.42 -0.83
C LYS A 8 -0.20 79.84 -1.02
N ILE A 9 -1.07 79.70 0.01
CA ILE A 9 -1.38 80.55 1.21
C ILE A 9 -2.24 81.80 0.89
N VAL A 10 -3.52 81.83 1.32
CA VAL A 10 -4.12 82.71 2.38
C VAL A 10 -5.60 82.30 2.64
N THR A 11 -5.85 82.01 3.91
CA THR A 11 -7.02 81.92 4.81
C THR A 11 -8.45 82.34 4.37
N GLY A 12 -9.45 81.50 4.68
CA GLY A 12 -10.86 81.91 4.84
C GLY A 12 -11.91 80.77 4.87
N CYS A 13 -12.27 80.30 6.07
CA CYS A 13 -13.47 79.58 6.52
C CYS A 13 -14.64 79.31 5.51
N LEU A 14 -15.00 78.04 5.28
CA LEU A 14 -16.32 77.39 5.55
C LEU A 14 -16.46 76.05 4.79
N SER A 15 -16.91 75.02 5.52
CA SER A 15 -17.78 73.90 5.12
C SER A 15 -17.51 73.10 3.83
N ALA A 16 -17.22 71.81 4.05
CA ALA A 16 -17.13 70.77 3.02
C ALA A 16 -18.47 70.54 2.29
N THR A 17 -18.43 70.60 0.96
CA THR A 17 -19.50 70.10 0.09
C THR A 17 -18.86 69.35 -1.08
N LEU A 18 -19.12 68.03 -1.13
CA LEU A 18 -18.90 67.15 -2.28
C LEU A 18 -19.64 67.70 -3.52
N LEU A 19 -18.95 67.79 -4.65
CA LEU A 19 -19.56 68.05 -5.96
C LEU A 19 -19.68 66.74 -6.75
N VAL A 20 -20.93 66.37 -6.95
CA VAL A 20 -21.46 65.28 -7.76
C VAL A 20 -21.35 65.64 -9.24
N LEU A 21 -20.91 64.71 -10.10
CA LEU A 21 -21.23 64.75 -11.53
C LEU A 21 -22.69 64.32 -11.68
N SER A 22 -23.54 65.27 -12.07
CA SER A 22 -24.96 65.09 -12.35
C SER A 22 -25.20 64.51 -13.74
N GLY A 23 -25.90 63.37 -13.81
CA GLY A 23 -26.80 63.06 -14.92
C GLY A 23 -28.21 63.51 -14.56
N CYS A 24 -28.80 64.40 -15.35
CA CYS A 24 -30.22 64.78 -15.29
C CYS A 24 -31.10 63.53 -15.51
N GLY A 25 -32.23 63.29 -14.86
CA GLY A 25 -33.04 64.00 -13.88
C GLY A 25 -34.32 63.18 -13.68
N GLY A 26 -34.98 63.30 -12.53
CA GLY A 26 -36.26 62.63 -12.28
C GLY A 26 -36.53 62.36 -10.82
N ASP A 27 -37.21 63.31 -10.20
CA ASP A 27 -37.70 63.33 -8.83
C ASP A 27 -38.52 62.05 -8.49
N SER A 28 -37.94 61.16 -7.67
CA SER A 28 -38.66 60.18 -6.84
C SER A 28 -37.70 59.64 -5.78
N GLY A 29 -38.16 59.57 -4.53
CA GLY A 29 -37.34 59.13 -3.39
C GLY A 29 -36.77 57.74 -3.63
N GLY A 30 -35.47 57.66 -3.89
CA GLY A 30 -34.72 56.41 -3.95
C GLY A 30 -34.01 56.20 -2.62
N ASP A 31 -34.44 55.17 -1.88
CA ASP A 31 -33.72 54.66 -0.73
C ASP A 31 -32.23 54.45 -1.08
N ARG A 32 -31.34 54.73 -0.12
CA ARG A 32 -29.95 54.25 -0.20
C ARG A 32 -30.04 52.76 -0.51
N PHE A 33 -29.33 52.29 -1.54
CA PHE A 33 -29.23 50.86 -1.83
C PHE A 33 -28.62 50.15 -0.62
N THR A 34 -29.47 49.64 0.26
CA THR A 34 -29.15 48.60 1.23
C THR A 34 -29.28 47.28 0.49
N PRO A 35 -28.18 46.54 0.26
CA PRO A 35 -28.27 45.20 -0.28
C PRO A 35 -29.27 44.39 0.56
N PRO A 36 -30.14 43.57 -0.07
CA PRO A 36 -31.04 42.72 0.69
C PRO A 36 -30.22 41.83 1.64
N SER A 37 -30.66 41.71 2.90
CA SER A 37 -30.02 40.83 3.87
C SER A 37 -30.07 39.39 3.36
N LEU A 38 -28.92 38.74 3.19
CA LEU A 38 -28.86 37.35 2.77
C LEU A 38 -29.54 36.44 3.81
N SER A 39 -30.31 35.47 3.33
CA SER A 39 -30.89 34.40 4.15
C SER A 39 -29.79 33.48 4.69
N ASP A 40 -30.09 32.82 5.80
CA ASP A 40 -29.20 31.80 6.34
C ASP A 40 -29.27 30.50 5.53
N GLY A 41 -28.16 29.77 5.48
CA GLY A 41 -28.04 28.60 4.61
C GLY A 41 -26.69 27.91 4.69
N VAL A 42 -26.47 26.94 3.80
CA VAL A 42 -25.15 26.30 3.62
C VAL A 42 -24.16 27.31 3.05
N ILE A 43 -22.93 27.30 3.54
CA ILE A 43 -21.81 28.11 3.03
C ILE A 43 -20.63 27.28 2.55
N PHE A 44 -20.52 26.02 2.98
CA PHE A 44 -19.43 25.11 2.63
C PHE A 44 -19.88 23.66 2.81
N THR A 45 -19.47 22.78 1.89
CA THR A 45 -19.50 21.34 2.08
C THR A 45 -18.16 20.73 1.72
N TYR A 46 -17.82 19.64 2.40
CA TYR A 46 -16.78 18.72 1.97
C TYR A 46 -17.32 17.28 2.11
N PRO A 47 -17.31 16.45 1.06
CA PRO A 47 -16.98 16.76 -0.35
C PRO A 47 -17.86 17.87 -0.97
N ILE A 48 -17.46 18.34 -2.15
CA ILE A 48 -18.28 19.28 -2.96
C ILE A 48 -19.24 18.53 -3.88
N ASP A 49 -20.25 19.24 -4.38
CA ASP A 49 -21.16 18.66 -5.38
C ASP A 49 -20.42 18.29 -6.67
N GLY A 50 -20.71 17.11 -7.19
CA GLY A 50 -20.05 16.54 -8.37
C GLY A 50 -18.61 16.08 -8.13
N GLN A 51 -18.12 16.04 -6.89
CA GLN A 51 -16.76 15.57 -6.60
C GLN A 51 -16.63 14.08 -6.93
N THR A 52 -15.63 13.74 -7.73
CA THR A 52 -15.16 12.38 -7.97
C THR A 52 -14.01 12.03 -7.04
N ASP A 53 -13.66 10.75 -6.99
CA ASP A 53 -12.52 10.26 -6.21
C ASP A 53 -12.54 10.68 -4.72
N VAL A 54 -13.69 10.47 -4.08
CA VAL A 54 -13.85 10.67 -2.63
C VAL A 54 -13.35 9.44 -1.88
N PRO A 55 -12.30 9.55 -1.04
CA PRO A 55 -11.79 8.42 -0.26
C PRO A 55 -12.86 7.82 0.65
N LEU A 56 -12.84 6.50 0.85
CA LEU A 56 -13.82 5.81 1.71
C LEU A 56 -13.77 6.28 3.18
N GLY A 57 -12.57 6.56 3.70
CA GLY A 57 -12.37 7.13 5.03
C GLY A 57 -12.65 8.64 5.12
N THR A 58 -13.46 9.21 4.23
CA THR A 58 -13.71 10.66 4.22
C THR A 58 -14.53 11.11 5.43
N ARG A 59 -14.05 12.17 6.09
CA ARG A 59 -14.86 12.94 7.04
C ARG A 59 -15.65 14.00 6.30
N PHE A 60 -16.97 13.94 6.46
CA PHE A 60 -17.91 14.84 5.81
C PHE A 60 -18.15 16.09 6.65
N TYR A 61 -18.26 17.24 6.00
CA TYR A 61 -18.60 18.51 6.63
C TYR A 61 -19.71 19.23 5.87
N VAL A 62 -20.69 19.75 6.60
CA VAL A 62 -21.67 20.73 6.09
C VAL A 62 -21.68 21.91 7.06
N THR A 63 -21.23 23.07 6.57
CA THR A 63 -21.17 24.30 7.37
C THR A 63 -22.24 25.27 6.93
N PHE A 64 -22.92 25.84 7.93
CA PHE A 64 -24.01 26.78 7.73
C PHE A 64 -23.63 28.18 8.19
N SER A 65 -24.34 29.20 7.72
CA SER A 65 -24.19 30.58 8.22
C SER A 65 -24.75 30.79 9.64
N LYS A 66 -25.54 29.83 10.12
CA LYS A 66 -26.25 29.82 11.41
C LYS A 66 -26.13 28.45 12.09
N ASN A 67 -26.28 28.40 13.41
CA ASN A 67 -26.21 27.14 14.16
C ASN A 67 -27.19 26.09 13.64
N ALA A 68 -26.70 24.86 13.52
CA ALA A 68 -27.49 23.70 13.19
C ALA A 68 -28.13 23.08 14.44
N SER A 69 -29.16 22.27 14.24
CA SER A 69 -29.93 21.59 15.28
C SER A 69 -29.64 20.09 15.27
N GLN A 70 -29.01 19.58 16.33
CA GLN A 70 -28.74 18.15 16.50
C GLN A 70 -30.03 17.32 16.41
N SER A 71 -31.14 17.81 16.98
CA SER A 71 -32.42 17.08 16.93
C SER A 71 -33.00 17.02 15.51
N ALA A 72 -32.78 18.05 14.68
CA ALA A 72 -33.23 18.03 13.30
C ALA A 72 -32.36 17.12 12.43
N VAL A 73 -31.04 17.13 12.66
CA VAL A 73 -30.06 16.26 12.00
C VAL A 73 -30.33 14.79 12.32
N ASN A 74 -30.67 14.45 13.56
CA ASN A 74 -30.98 13.08 13.99
C ASN A 74 -32.37 12.58 13.54
N ALA A 75 -33.11 13.35 12.74
CA ALA A 75 -34.41 12.90 12.24
C ALA A 75 -34.21 11.70 11.30
N ALA A 76 -34.92 10.60 11.57
CA ALA A 76 -34.77 9.35 10.83
C ALA A 76 -34.96 9.53 9.32
N CYS A 77 -34.08 8.88 8.56
CA CYS A 77 -34.10 8.88 7.11
C CYS A 77 -34.89 7.70 6.57
N SER A 78 -35.71 7.94 5.55
CA SER A 78 -36.43 6.89 4.83
C SER A 78 -36.72 7.33 3.41
N VAL A 79 -36.75 6.38 2.48
CA VAL A 79 -37.15 6.63 1.09
C VAL A 79 -38.44 5.88 0.80
N ASP A 80 -39.43 6.55 0.21
CA ASP A 80 -40.65 5.90 -0.23
C ASP A 80 -40.50 5.19 -1.58
N GLY A 81 -41.51 4.40 -1.98
CA GLY A 81 -41.48 3.68 -3.27
C GLY A 81 -41.46 4.57 -4.52
N GLY A 82 -41.58 5.89 -4.37
CA GLY A 82 -41.43 6.88 -5.43
C GLY A 82 -40.07 7.60 -5.43
N GLY A 83 -39.14 7.24 -4.54
CA GLY A 83 -37.84 7.90 -4.40
C GLY A 83 -37.85 9.17 -3.55
N THR A 84 -38.95 9.48 -2.85
CA THR A 84 -39.04 10.68 -2.01
C THR A 84 -38.31 10.45 -0.69
N VAL A 85 -37.30 11.27 -0.42
CA VAL A 85 -36.51 11.22 0.82
C VAL A 85 -37.23 11.97 1.95
N SER A 86 -37.56 11.26 3.03
CA SER A 86 -37.99 11.82 4.31
C SER A 86 -36.82 11.81 5.30
N GLY A 87 -36.77 12.85 6.16
CA GLY A 87 -35.62 13.17 7.01
C GLY A 87 -34.99 14.51 6.63
N ASN A 88 -34.07 15.01 7.44
CA ASN A 88 -33.46 16.33 7.21
C ASN A 88 -31.97 16.27 6.85
N PHE A 89 -31.32 15.14 7.07
CA PHE A 89 -29.89 14.94 6.85
C PHE A 89 -29.66 13.46 6.52
N CYS A 90 -29.70 13.09 5.23
CA CYS A 90 -29.75 11.71 4.79
C CYS A 90 -28.69 11.41 3.73
N LEU A 91 -27.90 10.36 3.94
CA LEU A 91 -26.99 9.82 2.95
C LEU A 91 -27.66 8.63 2.25
N LEU A 92 -27.72 8.67 0.93
CA LEU A 92 -28.28 7.62 0.10
C LEU A 92 -27.20 7.05 -0.81
N GLY A 93 -27.16 5.72 -0.91
CA GLY A 93 -26.37 5.00 -1.88
C GLY A 93 -27.21 4.49 -3.06
N PRO A 94 -26.66 3.57 -3.88
CA PRO A 94 -27.34 3.01 -5.04
C PRO A 94 -28.72 2.40 -4.71
N GLY A 95 -29.64 2.54 -5.66
CA GLY A 95 -31.00 1.99 -5.52
C GLY A 95 -31.84 2.65 -4.42
N ASN A 96 -31.48 3.87 -4.01
CA ASN A 96 -32.11 4.61 -2.90
C ASN A 96 -31.97 3.94 -1.52
N THR A 97 -30.91 3.16 -1.33
CA THR A 97 -30.58 2.59 -0.02
C THR A 97 -30.11 3.68 0.94
N VAL A 98 -30.72 3.75 2.12
CA VAL A 98 -30.28 4.66 3.18
C VAL A 98 -29.01 4.12 3.82
N VAL A 99 -27.94 4.92 3.83
CA VAL A 99 -26.69 4.57 4.49
C VAL A 99 -26.74 5.03 5.95
N PRO A 100 -26.47 4.14 6.92
CA PRO A 100 -26.36 4.53 8.32
C PRO A 100 -25.22 5.52 8.54
N ILE A 101 -25.54 6.66 9.17
CA ILE A 101 -24.57 7.70 9.54
C ILE A 101 -24.84 8.20 10.96
N ALA A 102 -23.79 8.63 11.66
CA ALA A 102 -23.87 9.19 13.01
C ALA A 102 -23.41 10.67 13.05
N PRO A 103 -24.21 11.60 12.49
CA PRO A 103 -23.82 13.01 12.40
C PRO A 103 -23.81 13.74 13.76
N SER A 104 -22.78 14.55 13.97
CA SER A 104 -22.60 15.40 15.15
C SER A 104 -22.65 16.88 14.77
N VAL A 105 -23.21 17.71 15.67
CA VAL A 105 -23.34 19.15 15.47
C VAL A 105 -22.45 19.92 16.43
N SER A 106 -21.55 20.73 15.88
CA SER A 106 -20.72 21.69 16.61
C SER A 106 -21.02 23.11 16.14
N GLY A 107 -21.97 23.77 16.81
CA GLY A 107 -22.41 25.11 16.45
C GLY A 107 -23.00 25.18 15.04
N LYS A 108 -22.22 25.71 14.09
CA LYS A 108 -22.58 25.88 12.67
C LYS A 108 -22.16 24.71 11.77
N VAL A 109 -21.40 23.76 12.29
CA VAL A 109 -20.82 22.65 11.54
C VAL A 109 -21.57 21.36 11.87
N VAL A 110 -21.97 20.62 10.85
CA VAL A 110 -22.43 19.24 10.96
C VAL A 110 -21.36 18.35 10.33
N GLN A 111 -20.91 17.31 11.04
CA GLN A 111 -19.87 16.40 10.56
C GLN A 111 -20.23 14.93 10.82
N PHE A 112 -19.72 14.02 10.00
CA PHE A 112 -19.82 12.57 10.22
C PHE A 112 -18.72 11.80 9.47
N GLU A 113 -18.53 10.56 9.87
CA GLU A 113 -17.75 9.52 9.17
C GLU A 113 -18.62 8.26 9.07
N THR A 114 -18.29 7.37 8.14
CA THR A 114 -18.96 6.08 7.99
C THR A 114 -18.01 5.11 7.27
N ASP A 115 -18.01 3.85 7.71
CA ASP A 115 -17.31 2.71 7.12
C ASP A 115 -18.18 1.96 6.08
N GLN A 116 -19.39 2.45 5.82
CA GLN A 116 -20.37 1.81 4.94
C GLN A 116 -20.26 2.26 3.47
N LEU A 117 -19.22 3.02 3.12
CA LEU A 117 -19.00 3.44 1.74
C LEU A 117 -18.37 2.29 0.93
N GLN A 118 -18.87 2.10 -0.28
CA GLN A 118 -18.33 1.16 -1.26
C GLN A 118 -17.48 1.90 -2.27
N GLN A 119 -16.45 1.23 -2.82
CA GLN A 119 -15.61 1.80 -3.87
C GLN A 119 -16.41 2.08 -5.16
N GLY A 120 -15.96 3.05 -5.95
CA GLY A 120 -16.52 3.34 -7.29
C GLY A 120 -18.03 3.65 -7.31
N THR A 121 -18.59 4.10 -6.19
CA THR A 121 -20.03 4.17 -5.95
C THR A 121 -20.52 5.60 -5.78
N ARG A 122 -21.65 5.92 -6.42
CA ARG A 122 -22.27 7.24 -6.33
C ARG A 122 -23.18 7.34 -5.11
N TYR A 123 -23.02 8.43 -4.36
CA TYR A 123 -23.82 8.75 -3.19
C TYR A 123 -24.42 10.15 -3.27
N GLU A 124 -25.53 10.33 -2.56
CA GLU A 124 -26.27 11.59 -2.51
C GLU A 124 -26.54 11.99 -1.05
N LEU A 125 -26.14 13.20 -0.67
CA LEU A 125 -26.40 13.75 0.65
C LEU A 125 -27.52 14.78 0.58
N TYR A 126 -28.65 14.47 1.21
CA TYR A 126 -29.81 15.35 1.30
C TYR A 126 -29.80 16.15 2.59
N VAL A 127 -29.88 17.48 2.48
CA VAL A 127 -29.93 18.38 3.63
C VAL A 127 -31.13 19.33 3.48
N ARG A 128 -31.95 19.42 4.52
CA ARG A 128 -33.19 20.22 4.52
C ARG A 128 -33.05 21.46 5.40
N GLY A 129 -33.81 22.52 5.07
CA GLY A 129 -33.82 23.78 5.83
C GLY A 129 -34.14 23.64 7.32
N ALA A 130 -34.83 22.58 7.73
CA ALA A 130 -35.11 22.27 9.13
C ALA A 130 -33.84 22.13 9.99
N VAL A 131 -32.70 21.73 9.40
CA VAL A 131 -31.40 21.62 10.09
C VAL A 131 -30.98 22.94 10.75
N ILE A 132 -31.36 24.10 10.17
CA ILE A 132 -31.07 25.44 10.71
C ILE A 132 -32.31 26.21 11.17
N GLY A 133 -33.42 25.48 11.38
CA GLY A 133 -34.69 26.03 11.86
C GLY A 133 -35.61 26.63 10.79
N GLY A 134 -35.37 26.32 9.51
CA GLY A 134 -36.16 26.80 8.37
C GLY A 134 -35.75 28.18 7.85
N GLY A 135 -36.42 28.64 6.77
CA GLY A 135 -36.20 29.97 6.17
C GLY A 135 -34.96 30.09 5.28
N SER A 136 -34.31 28.98 4.94
CA SER A 136 -33.17 28.92 4.01
C SER A 136 -33.63 29.04 2.55
N THR A 137 -32.84 29.70 1.72
CA THR A 137 -33.14 29.85 0.28
C THR A 137 -32.25 29.00 -0.64
N ASN A 138 -31.27 28.28 -0.09
CA ASN A 138 -30.30 27.49 -0.85
C ASN A 138 -30.18 26.02 -0.37
N LEU A 139 -31.22 25.53 0.31
CA LEU A 139 -31.37 24.12 0.67
C LEU A 139 -32.63 23.60 -0.01
N SER A 140 -32.47 22.64 -0.93
CA SER A 140 -33.59 22.06 -1.66
C SER A 140 -34.44 21.18 -0.74
N SER A 141 -35.76 21.21 -0.94
CA SER A 141 -36.68 20.27 -0.28
C SER A 141 -36.77 18.92 -0.97
N THR A 142 -36.33 18.83 -2.23
CA THR A 142 -36.46 17.64 -3.07
C THR A 142 -35.12 17.07 -3.49
N ASP A 143 -34.16 17.93 -3.82
CA ASP A 143 -32.90 17.53 -4.46
C ASP A 143 -31.82 17.29 -3.40
N PRO A 144 -30.77 16.50 -3.73
CA PRO A 144 -29.61 16.39 -2.86
C PRO A 144 -28.87 17.72 -2.76
N LEU A 145 -28.17 17.93 -1.65
CA LEU A 145 -27.26 19.07 -1.47
C LEU A 145 -25.95 18.84 -2.23
N ILE A 146 -25.44 17.61 -2.18
CA ILE A 146 -24.27 17.17 -2.94
C ILE A 146 -24.48 15.74 -3.46
N THR A 147 -23.93 15.47 -4.63
CA THR A 147 -23.70 14.14 -5.17
C THR A 147 -22.20 13.93 -5.35
N PHE A 148 -21.68 12.75 -5.01
CA PHE A 148 -20.25 12.44 -5.16
C PHE A 148 -20.02 10.99 -5.58
N LEU A 149 -18.85 10.71 -6.14
CA LEU A 149 -18.39 9.38 -6.51
C LEU A 149 -17.20 9.00 -5.61
N THR A 150 -17.29 7.86 -4.94
CA THR A 150 -16.19 7.33 -4.14
C THR A 150 -15.05 6.80 -5.00
N SER A 151 -13.83 6.83 -4.45
CA SER A 151 -12.63 6.30 -5.10
C SER A 151 -12.78 4.81 -5.42
N GLN A 152 -12.24 4.39 -6.56
CA GLN A 152 -12.06 2.98 -6.93
C GLN A 152 -10.56 2.66 -6.83
N THR A 153 -10.16 2.00 -5.74
CA THR A 153 -8.75 1.71 -5.43
C THR A 153 -8.28 0.37 -5.99
N ASP A 154 -9.20 -0.48 -6.41
CA ASP A 154 -8.94 -1.79 -7.02
C ASP A 154 -9.50 -1.85 -8.46
N PRO A 155 -8.85 -2.58 -9.40
CA PRO A 155 -9.34 -2.74 -10.76
C PRO A 155 -10.60 -3.63 -10.80
N VAL A 156 -11.49 -3.39 -11.77
CA VAL A 156 -12.76 -4.10 -11.96
C VAL A 156 -12.62 -5.10 -13.10
N ALA A 157 -12.58 -6.39 -12.76
CA ALA A 157 -12.38 -7.45 -13.76
C ALA A 157 -13.42 -7.40 -14.89
N GLY A 158 -12.95 -7.48 -16.14
CA GLY A 158 -13.77 -7.46 -17.35
C GLY A 158 -14.33 -6.10 -17.73
N VAL A 159 -13.98 -5.03 -17.01
CA VAL A 159 -14.40 -3.65 -17.29
C VAL A 159 -13.17 -2.85 -17.74
N ALA A 160 -13.30 -2.14 -18.86
CA ALA A 160 -12.23 -1.28 -19.33
C ALA A 160 -12.23 0.05 -18.54
N PRO A 161 -11.05 0.60 -18.19
CA PRO A 161 -10.97 1.88 -17.53
C PRO A 161 -11.60 2.97 -18.41
N THR A 162 -12.24 3.95 -17.78
CA THR A 162 -12.88 5.10 -18.45
C THR A 162 -12.47 6.40 -17.78
N VAL A 163 -12.38 7.49 -18.54
CA VAL A 163 -12.06 8.82 -17.98
C VAL A 163 -13.28 9.33 -17.21
N THR A 164 -13.09 9.66 -15.93
CA THR A 164 -14.15 10.19 -15.04
C THR A 164 -14.06 11.69 -14.84
N ALA A 165 -12.85 12.27 -14.92
CA ALA A 165 -12.64 13.71 -14.83
C ALA A 165 -11.39 14.17 -15.59
N ILE A 166 -11.42 15.42 -16.08
CA ILE A 166 -10.24 16.14 -16.60
C ILE A 166 -10.16 17.49 -15.88
N ASN A 167 -9.06 17.76 -15.18
CA ASN A 167 -8.86 18.96 -14.35
C ASN A 167 -9.98 19.19 -13.31
N GLY A 168 -10.60 18.11 -12.82
CA GLY A 168 -11.73 18.16 -11.89
C GLY A 168 -13.09 18.48 -12.54
N GLU A 169 -13.15 18.59 -13.87
CA GLU A 169 -14.37 18.75 -14.66
C GLU A 169 -14.82 17.42 -15.26
N ASP A 170 -16.12 17.33 -15.55
CA ASP A 170 -16.68 16.22 -16.33
C ASP A 170 -16.01 16.17 -17.73
N PRO A 171 -15.53 15.01 -18.20
CA PRO A 171 -14.83 14.89 -19.47
C PRO A 171 -15.66 15.34 -20.68
N ASP A 172 -16.99 15.34 -20.58
CA ASP A 172 -17.88 15.81 -21.64
C ASP A 172 -17.66 17.29 -21.98
N VAL A 173 -17.16 18.09 -21.03
CA VAL A 173 -16.75 19.50 -21.25
C VAL A 173 -15.72 19.63 -22.38
N TYR A 174 -14.84 18.64 -22.53
CA TYR A 174 -13.76 18.64 -23.52
C TYR A 174 -14.03 17.70 -24.71
N SER A 175 -15.26 17.18 -24.83
CA SER A 175 -15.62 16.19 -25.84
C SER A 175 -15.58 16.75 -27.25
N THR A 176 -14.89 16.07 -28.15
CA THR A 176 -14.88 16.38 -29.59
C THR A 176 -16.05 15.77 -30.35
N THR A 177 -16.84 14.91 -29.69
CA THR A 177 -17.93 14.16 -30.32
C THR A 177 -19.30 14.76 -30.01
N MET A 178 -19.42 15.53 -28.93
CA MET A 178 -20.64 16.24 -28.60
C MET A 178 -20.82 17.47 -29.49
N PRO A 179 -22.00 17.67 -30.11
CA PRO A 179 -22.28 18.88 -30.90
C PRO A 179 -22.27 20.17 -30.08
N THR A 180 -22.55 20.07 -28.77
CA THR A 180 -22.58 21.21 -27.85
C THR A 180 -22.12 20.74 -26.47
N PRO A 181 -20.80 20.69 -26.24
CA PRO A 181 -20.25 20.36 -24.93
C PRO A 181 -20.80 21.28 -23.83
N PRO A 182 -20.99 20.78 -22.59
CA PRO A 182 -21.32 21.61 -21.45
C PRO A 182 -20.19 22.62 -21.15
N ALA A 183 -20.54 23.72 -20.50
CA ALA A 183 -19.54 24.68 -20.04
C ALA A 183 -18.81 24.12 -18.81
N ALA A 184 -17.48 24.26 -18.78
CA ALA A 184 -16.67 23.96 -17.61
C ALA A 184 -17.09 24.84 -16.42
N ARG A 185 -17.02 24.29 -15.20
CA ARG A 185 -17.16 25.09 -13.97
C ARG A 185 -15.99 26.04 -13.83
N TYR A 186 -14.77 25.57 -14.10
CA TYR A 186 -13.57 26.41 -14.18
C TYR A 186 -12.89 26.34 -15.56
N PRO A 187 -12.42 27.47 -16.11
CA PRO A 187 -11.72 27.49 -17.39
C PRO A 187 -10.35 26.81 -17.26
N MET A 188 -9.93 26.07 -18.28
CA MET A 188 -8.53 25.65 -18.38
C MET A 188 -7.65 26.88 -18.64
N MET A 189 -6.64 27.08 -17.82
CA MET A 189 -5.70 28.21 -17.91
C MET A 189 -4.43 27.82 -18.68
N ASP A 190 -3.70 28.81 -19.19
CA ASP A 190 -2.38 28.61 -19.82
C ASP A 190 -1.33 27.95 -18.91
N PHE A 191 -1.39 28.15 -17.59
CA PHE A 191 -0.54 27.47 -16.62
C PHE A 191 -1.05 26.09 -16.17
N SER A 192 -2.11 25.54 -16.78
CA SER A 192 -2.74 24.32 -16.24
C SER A 192 -1.90 23.08 -16.51
N THR A 193 -1.54 22.36 -15.45
CA THR A 193 -1.25 20.92 -15.52
C THR A 193 -2.49 20.17 -15.99
N ILE A 194 -2.32 19.15 -16.84
CA ILE A 194 -3.39 18.30 -17.34
C ILE A 194 -3.56 17.11 -16.41
N ARG A 195 -4.69 17.04 -15.71
CA ARG A 195 -5.01 15.99 -14.74
C ARG A 195 -6.16 15.15 -15.27
N VAL A 196 -5.93 13.86 -15.49
CA VAL A 196 -6.91 12.91 -16.01
C VAL A 196 -7.17 11.85 -14.95
N GLU A 197 -8.42 11.72 -14.52
CA GLU A 197 -8.89 10.72 -13.56
C GLU A 197 -9.61 9.59 -14.31
N PHE A 198 -9.40 8.35 -13.87
CA PHE A 198 -10.00 7.16 -14.43
C PHE A 198 -10.95 6.47 -13.44
N SER A 199 -11.84 5.63 -13.95
CA SER A 199 -12.83 4.88 -13.17
C SER A 199 -12.23 3.80 -12.28
N GLU A 200 -10.97 3.44 -12.48
CA GLU A 200 -10.24 2.39 -11.79
C GLU A 200 -8.72 2.55 -11.97
N PRO A 201 -7.89 1.88 -11.15
CA PRO A 201 -6.44 1.99 -11.22
C PRO A 201 -5.86 1.48 -12.54
N LEU A 202 -4.88 2.22 -13.07
CA LEU A 202 -4.16 1.86 -14.28
C LEU A 202 -2.94 0.97 -13.97
N ASP A 203 -2.53 0.14 -14.92
CA ASP A 203 -1.14 -0.32 -14.97
C ASP A 203 -0.27 0.86 -15.40
N GLU A 204 0.36 1.50 -14.41
CA GLU A 204 1.19 2.70 -14.53
C GLU A 204 2.25 2.55 -15.64
N LYS A 205 2.72 1.32 -15.89
CA LYS A 205 3.75 0.98 -16.89
C LYS A 205 3.29 1.11 -18.33
N THR A 206 1.98 1.03 -18.55
CA THR A 206 1.38 1.13 -19.88
C THR A 206 1.18 2.56 -20.33
N VAL A 207 1.33 3.53 -19.42
CA VAL A 207 1.20 4.97 -19.70
C VAL A 207 2.56 5.54 -20.12
N GLN A 208 2.72 5.77 -21.42
CA GLN A 208 3.96 6.22 -22.05
C GLN A 208 3.68 7.44 -22.94
N VAL A 209 4.41 8.53 -22.67
CA VAL A 209 4.30 9.78 -23.42
C VAL A 209 4.73 9.56 -24.87
N GLY A 210 3.89 9.97 -25.81
CA GLY A 210 4.11 9.83 -27.25
C GLY A 210 3.73 8.46 -27.82
N THR A 211 3.31 7.50 -26.98
CA THR A 211 2.85 6.17 -27.39
C THR A 211 1.41 5.92 -26.99
N SER A 212 1.14 5.92 -25.68
CA SER A 212 -0.20 5.62 -25.15
C SER A 212 -0.91 6.84 -24.58
N PHE A 213 -0.13 7.85 -24.16
CA PHE A 213 -0.57 9.19 -23.79
C PHE A 213 0.05 10.20 -24.76
N GLU A 214 -0.77 10.96 -25.50
CA GLU A 214 -0.30 12.02 -26.38
C GLU A 214 -0.95 13.36 -26.01
N PHE A 215 -0.13 14.39 -25.82
CA PHE A 215 -0.59 15.76 -25.68
C PHE A 215 0.11 16.64 -26.74
N VAL A 216 -0.67 17.16 -27.68
CA VAL A 216 -0.16 17.87 -28.85
C VAL A 216 -0.80 19.25 -28.99
N GLU A 217 -0.01 20.24 -29.38
CA GLU A 217 -0.51 21.53 -29.86
C GLU A 217 -0.96 21.39 -31.31
N VAL A 218 -2.14 21.93 -31.63
CA VAL A 218 -2.72 21.91 -32.98
C VAL A 218 -2.63 23.31 -33.58
N ASP A 219 -1.89 23.45 -34.68
CA ASP A 219 -1.78 24.72 -35.39
C ASP A 219 -3.03 25.06 -36.24
N GLY A 220 -3.12 26.30 -36.71
CA GLY A 220 -4.26 26.75 -37.53
C GLY A 220 -4.40 26.07 -38.91
N GLY A 221 -3.42 25.28 -39.33
CA GLY A 221 -3.44 24.42 -40.51
C GLY A 221 -3.73 22.94 -40.22
N GLY A 222 -3.89 22.56 -38.94
CA GLY A 222 -4.09 21.19 -38.48
C GLY A 222 -2.81 20.38 -38.27
N GLY A 223 -1.63 21.01 -38.31
CA GLY A 223 -0.37 20.40 -37.93
C GLY A 223 -0.31 20.17 -36.41
N GLU A 224 0.33 19.08 -35.99
CA GLU A 224 0.43 18.69 -34.59
C GLU A 224 1.88 18.68 -34.12
N THR A 225 2.13 19.29 -32.97
CA THR A 225 3.45 19.31 -32.34
C THR A 225 3.34 18.75 -30.92
N PRO A 226 4.12 17.71 -30.55
CA PRO A 226 4.13 17.20 -29.19
C PRO A 226 4.54 18.28 -28.18
N VAL A 227 3.82 18.34 -27.06
CA VAL A 227 4.17 19.22 -25.94
C VAL A 227 5.06 18.43 -24.98
N PRO A 228 6.30 18.85 -24.70
CA PRO A 228 7.14 18.21 -23.70
C PRO A 228 6.65 18.55 -22.28
N GLY A 229 6.80 17.62 -21.35
CA GLY A 229 6.38 17.79 -19.97
C GLY A 229 6.73 16.61 -19.07
N SER A 230 6.55 16.82 -17.77
CA SER A 230 6.63 15.80 -16.73
C SER A 230 5.33 15.01 -16.71
N ILE A 231 5.42 13.69 -16.47
CA ILE A 231 4.23 12.85 -16.26
C ILE A 231 4.32 12.16 -14.91
N VAL A 232 3.23 12.18 -14.16
CA VAL A 232 3.04 11.43 -12.92
C VAL A 232 1.83 10.54 -13.14
N VAL A 233 2.02 9.24 -12.99
CA VAL A 233 0.96 8.24 -13.17
C VAL A 233 0.92 7.44 -11.90
N ARG A 234 -0.19 7.46 -11.15
CA ARG A 234 -0.36 6.67 -9.93
C ARG A 234 -1.81 6.27 -9.75
N LYS A 235 -2.04 4.99 -9.43
CA LYS A 235 -3.40 4.45 -9.23
C LYS A 235 -4.28 4.81 -10.45
N GLN A 236 -5.42 5.47 -10.27
CA GLN A 236 -6.35 5.89 -11.31
C GLN A 236 -6.07 7.29 -11.89
N HIS A 237 -4.88 7.85 -11.67
CA HIS A 237 -4.58 9.25 -11.96
C HIS A 237 -3.39 9.41 -12.90
N ILE A 238 -3.55 10.28 -13.89
CA ILE A 238 -2.46 10.83 -14.71
C ILE A 238 -2.40 12.33 -14.48
N SER A 239 -1.22 12.87 -14.19
CA SER A 239 -0.92 14.30 -14.18
C SER A 239 0.21 14.57 -15.15
N PHE A 240 -0.03 15.42 -16.14
CA PHE A 240 0.96 15.86 -17.11
C PHE A 240 1.20 17.35 -16.97
N ASP A 241 2.41 17.71 -16.54
CA ASP A 241 2.82 19.10 -16.31
C ASP A 241 3.71 19.59 -17.46
N PRO A 242 3.23 20.49 -18.34
CA PRO A 242 4.01 20.98 -19.47
C PRO A 242 5.32 21.65 -19.03
N GLN A 243 6.44 21.35 -19.70
CA GLN A 243 7.74 21.94 -19.37
C GLN A 243 7.81 23.43 -19.73
N GLN A 244 7.03 23.83 -20.73
CA GLN A 244 6.87 25.24 -21.07
C GLN A 244 6.11 25.96 -19.95
N ALA A 245 6.64 27.11 -19.51
CA ALA A 245 6.13 27.82 -18.35
C ALA A 245 4.65 28.24 -18.46
N GLU A 246 4.15 28.38 -19.70
CA GLU A 246 2.75 28.66 -20.05
C GLU A 246 2.43 27.99 -21.40
N LEU A 247 1.23 27.42 -21.54
CA LEU A 247 0.66 27.01 -22.83
C LEU A 247 0.27 28.23 -23.66
N THR A 248 0.19 28.08 -24.98
CA THR A 248 -0.24 29.19 -25.85
C THR A 248 -1.76 29.40 -25.73
N ALA A 249 -2.16 30.48 -25.06
CA ALA A 249 -3.57 30.82 -24.88
C ALA A 249 -4.35 30.92 -26.20
N GLY A 250 -5.56 30.37 -26.21
CA GLY A 250 -6.45 30.35 -27.38
C GLY A 250 -6.08 29.34 -28.47
N MET A 251 -4.95 28.65 -28.35
CA MET A 251 -4.60 27.53 -29.23
C MET A 251 -5.36 26.26 -28.83
N THR A 252 -5.60 25.37 -29.80
CA THR A 252 -6.20 24.07 -29.53
C THR A 252 -5.11 23.08 -29.17
N TYR A 253 -5.27 22.43 -28.03
CA TYR A 253 -4.47 21.28 -27.62
C TYR A 253 -5.33 20.03 -27.70
N ARG A 254 -4.73 18.91 -28.09
CA ARG A 254 -5.41 17.63 -28.21
C ARG A 254 -4.76 16.62 -27.29
N LEU A 255 -5.57 16.05 -26.39
CA LEU A 255 -5.21 14.94 -25.53
C LEU A 255 -5.74 13.65 -26.17
N ARG A 256 -4.86 12.70 -26.46
CA ARG A 256 -5.24 11.36 -26.91
C ARG A 256 -4.78 10.32 -25.91
N LEU A 257 -5.70 9.44 -25.56
CA LEU A 257 -5.46 8.27 -24.74
C LEU A 257 -5.79 7.05 -25.61
N THR A 258 -4.82 6.16 -25.79
CA THR A 258 -4.96 5.01 -26.69
C THR A 258 -5.28 3.74 -25.89
N GLY A 259 -5.71 2.68 -26.59
CA GLY A 259 -5.91 1.37 -25.98
C GLY A 259 -4.63 0.60 -25.64
N ALA A 260 -3.46 1.26 -25.73
CA ALA A 260 -2.24 0.72 -25.13
C ALA A 260 -2.20 0.97 -23.61
N ILE A 261 -3.01 1.90 -23.08
CA ILE A 261 -3.24 2.04 -21.63
C ILE A 261 -4.13 0.88 -21.18
N THR A 262 -3.70 0.13 -20.18
CA THR A 262 -4.50 -0.91 -19.54
C THR A 262 -4.69 -0.64 -18.04
N ASP A 263 -5.69 -1.26 -17.44
CA ASP A 263 -5.77 -1.39 -16.00
C ASP A 263 -4.78 -2.47 -15.48
N LEU A 264 -4.81 -2.73 -14.18
CA LEU A 264 -3.98 -3.75 -13.53
C LEU A 264 -4.41 -5.20 -13.85
N ASN A 265 -5.59 -5.41 -14.44
CA ASN A 265 -6.08 -6.73 -14.87
C ASN A 265 -5.79 -7.02 -16.36
N GLY A 266 -5.36 -6.00 -17.12
CA GLY A 266 -4.98 -6.07 -18.53
C GLY A 266 -6.06 -5.59 -19.51
N GLU A 267 -7.17 -5.05 -19.02
CA GLU A 267 -8.25 -4.50 -19.80
C GLU A 267 -7.82 -3.17 -20.43
N ALA A 268 -7.91 -3.10 -21.75
CA ALA A 268 -7.48 -1.93 -22.52
C ALA A 268 -8.52 -0.80 -22.47
N LEU A 269 -8.04 0.42 -22.25
CA LEU A 269 -8.80 1.65 -22.39
C LEU A 269 -9.43 1.74 -23.79
N ASN A 270 -10.70 2.15 -23.86
CA ASN A 270 -11.30 2.52 -25.13
C ASN A 270 -10.66 3.83 -25.63
N PRO A 271 -10.02 3.86 -26.82
CA PRO A 271 -9.32 5.04 -27.29
C PRO A 271 -10.23 6.27 -27.30
N VAL A 272 -9.75 7.36 -26.70
CA VAL A 272 -10.53 8.60 -26.53
C VAL A 272 -9.68 9.82 -26.83
N THR A 273 -10.32 10.88 -27.29
CA THR A 273 -9.66 12.15 -27.65
C THR A 273 -10.47 13.32 -27.12
N TYR A 274 -9.76 14.27 -26.52
CA TYR A 274 -10.31 15.51 -25.98
C TYR A 274 -9.62 16.71 -26.61
N GLU A 275 -10.35 17.82 -26.76
CA GLU A 275 -9.80 19.11 -27.19
C GLU A 275 -9.88 20.12 -26.06
N LEU A 276 -8.74 20.72 -25.75
CA LEU A 276 -8.61 21.69 -24.68
C LEU A 276 -8.10 23.02 -25.23
N VAL A 277 -8.62 24.12 -24.71
CA VAL A 277 -8.25 25.49 -25.15
C VAL A 277 -7.92 26.32 -23.91
N PRO A 278 -6.63 26.59 -23.63
CA PRO A 278 -6.24 27.38 -22.48
C PRO A 278 -6.63 28.85 -22.64
N VAL A 279 -7.02 29.47 -21.53
CA VAL A 279 -7.33 30.90 -21.43
C VAL A 279 -6.12 31.68 -20.93
N ASP A 280 -5.90 32.86 -21.49
CA ASP A 280 -4.80 33.77 -21.14
C ASP A 280 -4.93 34.25 -19.68
N SER A 281 -3.94 33.92 -18.85
CA SER A 281 -3.89 34.39 -17.46
C SER A 281 -3.39 35.83 -17.32
N ASN A 282 -2.70 36.38 -18.34
CA ASN A 282 -1.93 37.62 -18.24
C ASN A 282 -2.36 38.68 -19.27
N SER A 283 -3.66 38.83 -19.50
CA SER A 283 -4.19 39.79 -20.47
C SER A 283 -3.85 41.27 -20.18
N CYS A 284 -3.55 41.63 -18.92
CA CYS A 284 -3.05 42.95 -18.53
C CYS A 284 -1.56 43.20 -18.81
N GLY A 285 -0.77 42.15 -19.13
CA GLY A 285 0.68 42.20 -19.17
C GLY A 285 1.34 42.45 -17.81
N CYS A 286 0.67 42.05 -16.73
CA CYS A 286 1.06 42.29 -15.34
C CYS A 286 1.07 40.97 -14.53
N VAL A 287 2.17 40.69 -13.82
CA VAL A 287 2.24 39.55 -12.91
C VAL A 287 1.78 40.01 -11.53
N ILE A 288 0.68 39.43 -11.03
CA ILE A 288 0.16 39.71 -9.70
C ILE A 288 0.62 38.59 -8.77
N THR A 289 1.66 38.88 -7.97
CA THR A 289 2.16 37.95 -6.97
C THR A 289 1.47 38.17 -5.64
N GLN A 290 0.90 37.11 -5.08
CA GLN A 290 0.37 37.05 -3.74
C GLN A 290 1.16 36.03 -2.94
N ARG A 291 1.56 36.40 -1.73
CA ARG A 291 2.25 35.50 -0.80
C ARG A 291 1.40 35.21 0.40
N PHE A 292 1.51 33.99 0.89
CA PHE A 292 0.72 33.47 1.98
C PHE A 292 1.61 32.76 2.98
N ASN A 293 1.39 33.03 4.27
CA ASN A 293 1.99 32.24 5.34
C ASN A 293 0.91 31.37 5.99
N THR A 294 1.31 30.24 6.54
CA THR A 294 0.50 29.48 7.49
C THR A 294 -0.02 30.39 8.62
N THR A 295 -1.30 30.30 8.94
CA THR A 295 -1.94 31.10 9.99
C THR A 295 -1.71 30.47 11.34
N ASN A 296 -0.76 31.00 12.12
CA ASN A 296 -0.29 30.42 13.38
C ASN A 296 0.11 28.96 13.15
N ALA A 297 1.38 28.70 12.90
CA ALA A 297 1.91 27.35 12.73
C ALA A 297 2.27 26.71 14.08
N PHE A 298 2.55 25.40 14.05
CA PHE A 298 3.09 24.71 15.23
C PHE A 298 4.35 25.42 15.75
N GLY A 299 4.40 25.69 17.05
CA GLY A 299 5.48 26.45 17.69
C GLY A 299 5.29 27.98 17.69
N GLU A 300 4.28 28.51 17.01
CA GLU A 300 3.96 29.94 17.01
C GLU A 300 2.91 30.34 18.08
N SER A 301 2.93 31.62 18.48
CA SER A 301 1.97 32.16 19.43
C SER A 301 0.55 32.21 18.83
N GLY A 302 -0.41 31.50 19.45
CA GLY A 302 -1.80 31.46 19.00
C GLY A 302 -2.19 30.15 18.31
N PHE A 303 -1.26 29.20 18.19
CA PHE A 303 -1.54 27.82 17.82
C PHE A 303 -2.01 26.99 19.05
N PRO A 304 -2.99 26.08 18.91
CA PRO A 304 -3.84 25.88 17.74
C PRO A 304 -4.96 26.94 17.65
N THR A 305 -5.25 27.40 16.43
CA THR A 305 -6.45 28.19 16.11
C THR A 305 -7.50 27.28 15.49
N THR A 306 -8.79 27.50 15.72
CA THR A 306 -9.86 26.61 15.21
C THR A 306 -10.41 27.07 13.85
N SER A 307 -10.61 26.14 12.93
CA SER A 307 -11.27 26.37 11.64
C SER A 307 -12.74 26.70 11.82
N ARG A 308 -13.23 27.64 11.00
CA ARG A 308 -14.65 27.98 10.91
C ARG A 308 -15.46 26.96 10.09
N LEU A 309 -14.78 26.16 9.26
CA LEU A 309 -15.38 25.19 8.35
C LEU A 309 -15.53 23.80 8.98
N THR A 310 -14.62 23.43 9.88
CA THR A 310 -14.61 22.08 10.48
C THR A 310 -14.80 22.10 11.99
N GLY A 311 -14.50 23.22 12.66
CA GLY A 311 -14.42 23.27 14.12
C GLY A 311 -13.18 22.56 14.69
N ARG A 312 -12.25 22.11 13.85
CA ARG A 312 -10.97 21.47 14.23
C ARG A 312 -9.81 22.45 14.22
N PRO A 313 -8.65 22.12 14.84
CA PRO A 313 -7.43 22.92 14.70
C PRO A 313 -7.07 23.19 13.22
N LEU A 314 -6.67 24.42 12.90
CA LEU A 314 -6.03 24.79 11.66
C LEU A 314 -4.57 24.32 11.68
N ASN A 315 -4.03 24.03 10.50
CA ASN A 315 -2.64 23.60 10.29
C ASN A 315 -2.31 22.32 11.06
N ALA A 316 -3.31 21.45 11.22
CA ALA A 316 -3.19 20.12 11.80
C ALA A 316 -3.68 19.07 10.79
N ILE A 317 -3.07 17.89 10.86
CA ILE A 317 -3.43 16.70 10.10
C ILE A 317 -3.66 15.59 11.12
N ASP A 318 -4.91 15.14 11.16
CA ASP A 318 -5.31 14.01 11.99
C ASP A 318 -5.28 12.74 11.17
N LEU A 319 -4.59 11.72 11.67
CA LEU A 319 -4.51 10.42 11.02
C LEU A 319 -4.70 9.30 12.05
N TYR A 320 -5.42 8.26 11.64
CA TYR A 320 -5.64 7.07 12.46
C TYR A 320 -5.50 5.83 11.57
N SER A 321 -4.82 4.84 12.11
CA SER A 321 -4.75 3.50 11.54
C SER A 321 -4.57 2.51 12.70
N PRO A 322 -5.04 1.26 12.56
CA PRO A 322 -4.77 0.24 13.57
C PRO A 322 -3.27 0.00 13.79
N LEU A 323 -2.46 0.13 12.73
CA LEU A 323 -1.02 -0.12 12.80
C LEU A 323 -0.26 0.94 13.60
N ILE A 324 -0.71 2.21 13.57
CA ILE A 324 0.04 3.33 14.17
C ILE A 324 -0.74 4.09 15.27
N GLY A 325 -2.00 3.74 15.49
CA GLY A 325 -2.91 4.45 16.40
C GLY A 325 -3.30 5.84 15.91
N SER A 326 -3.84 6.65 16.83
CA SER A 326 -4.20 8.05 16.56
C SER A 326 -2.98 8.95 16.64
N ASN A 327 -2.71 9.68 15.56
CA ASN A 327 -1.62 10.65 15.50
C ASN A 327 -2.13 12.00 15.01
N GLU A 328 -1.56 13.07 15.56
CA GLU A 328 -1.79 14.44 15.13
C GLU A 328 -0.42 15.03 14.75
N ILE A 329 -0.23 15.30 13.45
CA ILE A 329 0.95 16.00 12.94
C ILE A 329 0.53 17.41 12.52
N ASN A 330 1.46 18.36 12.62
CA ASN A 330 1.14 19.77 12.50
C ASN A 330 2.02 20.46 11.47
N LEU A 331 1.45 21.41 10.72
CA LEU A 331 2.23 22.21 9.78
C LEU A 331 3.07 23.23 10.55
N ARG A 332 4.29 23.41 10.08
CA ARG A 332 5.24 24.44 10.49
C ARG A 332 5.11 25.70 9.65
N ASP A 333 5.79 26.76 10.06
CA ASP A 333 5.75 28.03 9.34
C ASP A 333 6.28 27.84 7.91
N THR A 334 5.45 28.15 6.94
CA THR A 334 5.74 27.99 5.52
C THR A 334 5.17 29.18 4.75
N THR A 335 5.94 29.70 3.80
CA THR A 335 5.50 30.74 2.86
C THR A 335 5.25 30.15 1.48
N LEU A 336 4.02 30.30 0.98
CA LEU A 336 3.64 29.96 -0.39
C LEU A 336 3.56 31.23 -1.25
N GLU A 337 4.04 31.14 -2.48
CA GLU A 337 3.90 32.20 -3.48
C GLU A 337 2.94 31.77 -4.59
N ALA A 338 1.84 32.51 -4.75
CA ALA A 338 0.87 32.32 -5.81
C ALA A 338 0.93 33.47 -6.83
N ARG A 339 0.80 33.13 -8.10
CA ARG A 339 0.60 34.10 -9.19
C ARG A 339 -0.88 34.10 -9.58
N LEU A 340 -1.52 35.25 -9.43
CA LEU A 340 -2.93 35.44 -9.79
C LEU A 340 -3.05 35.86 -11.26
N ALA A 341 -4.03 35.31 -11.97
CA ALA A 341 -4.44 35.79 -13.27
C ALA A 341 -5.11 37.18 -13.15
N ASP A 342 -5.24 37.91 -14.27
CA ASP A 342 -5.87 39.24 -14.29
C ASP A 342 -7.35 39.18 -13.84
N PRO A 343 -7.71 39.66 -12.64
CA PRO A 343 -9.07 39.55 -12.11
C PRO A 343 -10.10 40.29 -12.96
N SER A 344 -9.66 41.28 -13.75
CA SER A 344 -10.55 42.06 -14.61
C SER A 344 -11.04 41.28 -15.84
N ALA A 345 -10.32 40.23 -16.24
CA ALA A 345 -10.67 39.39 -17.39
C ALA A 345 -11.72 38.31 -17.05
N PHE A 346 -11.90 37.96 -15.77
CA PHE A 346 -12.68 36.79 -15.34
C PHE A 346 -13.97 37.13 -14.57
N GLY A 347 -14.40 38.40 -14.55
CA GLY A 347 -15.74 38.79 -14.09
C GLY A 347 -16.07 38.50 -12.61
N GLY A 348 -15.09 38.15 -11.78
CA GLY A 348 -15.26 37.81 -10.37
C GLY A 348 -14.55 36.52 -9.95
N LEU A 349 -14.27 35.62 -10.90
CA LEU A 349 -13.37 34.48 -10.71
C LEU A 349 -11.92 34.98 -10.69
N ILE A 350 -11.07 34.38 -9.85
CA ILE A 350 -9.63 34.66 -9.81
C ILE A 350 -8.88 33.33 -9.89
N PRO A 351 -8.47 32.92 -11.10
CA PRO A 351 -7.54 31.82 -11.28
C PRO A 351 -6.15 32.18 -10.73
N PHE A 352 -5.43 31.19 -10.21
CA PHE A 352 -4.05 31.36 -9.78
C PHE A 352 -3.25 30.06 -9.85
N VAL A 353 -1.93 30.20 -9.84
CA VAL A 353 -0.98 29.09 -9.82
C VAL A 353 0.01 29.23 -8.68
N ILE A 354 0.31 28.13 -7.99
CA ILE A 354 1.53 27.99 -7.16
C ILE A 354 2.43 27.04 -7.94
N ARG A 355 3.66 27.49 -8.23
CA ARG A 355 4.55 26.72 -9.09
C ARG A 355 5.07 25.46 -8.39
N LYS A 356 5.35 24.43 -9.18
CA LYS A 356 6.02 23.19 -8.76
C LYS A 356 7.28 23.50 -7.95
N GLY A 357 7.58 22.66 -6.97
CA GLY A 357 8.72 22.82 -6.06
C GLY A 357 8.43 23.64 -4.79
N ALA A 358 7.27 24.31 -4.69
CA ALA A 358 6.80 24.76 -3.38
C ALA A 358 6.50 23.54 -2.48
N TYR A 359 6.54 23.72 -1.16
CA TYR A 359 6.33 22.63 -0.21
C TYR A 359 5.58 23.10 1.04
N LEU A 360 5.09 22.16 1.84
CA LEU A 360 4.60 22.36 3.20
C LEU A 360 5.48 21.58 4.16
N ASP A 361 5.98 22.24 5.20
CA ASP A 361 6.78 21.61 6.25
C ASP A 361 5.88 21.11 7.38
N ILE A 362 6.05 19.86 7.78
CA ILE A 362 5.17 19.14 8.71
C ILE A 362 6.02 18.49 9.81
N THR A 363 5.54 18.54 11.05
CA THR A 363 6.20 17.84 12.15
C THR A 363 6.29 16.35 11.89
N GLY A 364 7.38 15.74 12.35
CA GLY A 364 7.53 14.30 12.29
C GLY A 364 6.48 13.49 13.02
N LEU A 365 6.38 12.25 12.58
CA LEU A 365 5.65 11.14 13.18
C LEU A 365 6.61 10.19 13.89
N ASP A 366 6.36 9.94 15.17
CA ASP A 366 6.96 8.84 15.92
C ASP A 366 6.03 7.63 15.80
N LEU A 367 6.52 6.55 15.19
CA LEU A 367 5.69 5.38 14.94
C LEU A 367 5.69 4.48 16.18
N ALA A 368 4.49 4.17 16.66
CA ALA A 368 4.24 3.13 17.64
C ALA A 368 3.35 2.05 16.99
N LEU A 369 3.78 0.80 17.03
CA LEU A 369 2.98 -0.33 16.59
C LEU A 369 1.73 -0.40 17.46
N GLY A 370 0.57 -0.52 16.81
CA GLY A 370 -0.72 -0.44 17.48
C GLY A 370 -1.00 0.91 18.17
N GLY A 371 -0.17 1.93 17.95
CA GLY A 371 -0.24 3.21 18.68
C GLY A 371 0.28 3.17 20.13
N GLU A 372 0.76 2.02 20.60
CA GLU A 372 1.08 1.81 22.03
C GLU A 372 2.49 1.26 22.26
N VAL A 373 2.99 0.38 21.37
CA VAL A 373 4.33 -0.20 21.49
C VAL A 373 5.30 0.58 20.60
N PRO A 374 6.29 1.30 21.15
CA PRO A 374 7.22 2.10 20.33
C PRO A 374 7.91 1.26 19.26
N ALA A 375 7.80 1.65 17.99
CA ALA A 375 8.47 0.98 16.87
C ALA A 375 9.95 1.40 16.74
N ASN A 376 10.33 2.47 17.45
CA ASN A 376 11.60 3.17 17.32
C ASN A 376 11.93 3.55 15.86
N LEU A 377 10.88 3.84 15.09
CA LEU A 377 10.97 4.37 13.75
C LEU A 377 10.48 5.81 13.80
N GLN A 378 11.40 6.74 13.58
CA GLN A 378 11.12 8.17 13.54
C GLN A 378 11.21 8.64 12.11
N THR A 379 10.33 9.55 11.73
CA THR A 379 10.36 10.15 10.38
C THR A 379 11.21 11.42 10.34
N GLY A 380 11.55 12.01 11.50
CA GLY A 380 11.99 13.40 11.52
C GLY A 380 10.92 14.30 10.88
N ASP A 381 11.26 15.55 10.55
CA ASP A 381 10.30 16.42 9.86
C ASP A 381 9.93 15.85 8.48
N ILE A 382 8.67 16.01 8.11
CA ILE A 382 8.05 15.51 6.88
C ILE A 382 7.83 16.70 5.95
N THR A 383 8.24 16.56 4.69
CA THR A 383 8.03 17.58 3.65
C THR A 383 6.98 17.09 2.66
N ALA A 384 5.93 17.90 2.45
CA ALA A 384 4.93 17.68 1.40
C ALA A 384 5.19 18.65 0.22
N SER A 385 5.86 18.16 -0.82
CA SER A 385 6.26 18.95 -1.98
C SER A 385 5.19 18.91 -3.06
N PHE A 386 4.87 20.07 -3.66
CA PHE A 386 4.05 20.15 -4.87
C PHE A 386 4.87 19.72 -6.09
N ILE A 387 4.61 18.51 -6.59
CA ILE A 387 5.37 17.91 -7.69
C ILE A 387 4.89 18.34 -9.09
N THR A 388 3.72 18.97 -9.13
CA THR A 388 3.14 19.64 -10.31
C THR A 388 2.67 21.04 -9.92
N ASP A 389 2.45 21.92 -10.90
CA ASP A 389 1.85 23.23 -10.65
C ASP A 389 0.46 23.11 -9.99
N VAL A 390 0.25 23.81 -8.87
CA VAL A 390 -1.05 23.88 -8.20
C VAL A 390 -1.98 24.78 -9.01
N THR A 391 -3.10 24.23 -9.49
CA THR A 391 -4.13 25.04 -10.14
C THR A 391 -5.19 25.44 -9.11
N GLY A 392 -5.37 26.75 -8.91
CA GLY A 392 -6.29 27.30 -7.92
C GLY A 392 -7.32 28.26 -8.51
N TYR A 393 -8.52 28.28 -7.92
CA TYR A 393 -9.59 29.20 -8.24
C TYR A 393 -10.20 29.79 -6.98
N MET A 394 -10.33 31.13 -6.94
CA MET A 394 -11.19 31.84 -6.00
C MET A 394 -12.43 32.34 -6.73
N ASP A 395 -13.62 31.86 -6.35
CA ASP A 395 -14.88 32.20 -7.03
C ASP A 395 -16.02 32.54 -6.05
N ARG A 396 -17.16 32.93 -6.60
CA ARG A 396 -18.43 33.06 -5.88
C ARG A 396 -18.81 31.74 -5.22
N ASN A 397 -19.48 31.85 -4.08
CA ASN A 397 -19.94 30.70 -3.34
C ASN A 397 -20.95 29.88 -4.18
N PRO A 398 -20.69 28.59 -4.46
CA PRO A 398 -21.54 27.80 -5.37
C PRO A 398 -22.95 27.56 -4.82
N TYR A 399 -23.17 27.68 -3.51
CA TYR A 399 -24.50 27.55 -2.92
C TYR A 399 -25.30 28.86 -2.94
N ARG A 400 -24.88 29.86 -3.71
CA ARG A 400 -25.62 31.12 -3.93
C ARG A 400 -25.68 31.43 -5.41
N PRO A 401 -26.73 32.12 -5.88
CA PRO A 401 -26.74 32.64 -7.25
C PRO A 401 -25.49 33.47 -7.51
N TYR A 402 -24.88 33.31 -8.68
CA TYR A 402 -23.62 33.99 -9.05
C TYR A 402 -23.68 35.53 -8.92
N SER A 403 -24.88 36.11 -9.02
CA SER A 403 -25.13 37.55 -8.80
C SER A 403 -25.01 38.01 -7.35
N THR A 404 -24.88 37.09 -6.39
CA THR A 404 -24.79 37.39 -4.95
C THR A 404 -23.43 38.00 -4.62
N ALA A 405 -23.44 39.15 -3.94
CA ALA A 405 -22.20 39.79 -3.45
C ALA A 405 -21.51 38.90 -2.38
N PRO A 406 -20.16 38.86 -2.33
CA PRO A 406 -19.48 38.05 -1.34
C PRO A 406 -19.74 38.61 0.07
N ASP A 407 -19.95 37.73 1.03
CA ASP A 407 -20.23 38.05 2.42
C ASP A 407 -19.52 37.04 3.32
N ALA A 408 -18.73 37.50 4.29
CA ALA A 408 -17.83 36.64 5.07
C ALA A 408 -18.55 35.58 5.95
N ASP A 409 -19.85 35.75 6.21
CA ASP A 409 -20.63 34.85 7.06
C ASP A 409 -21.69 34.05 6.30
N LYS A 410 -22.23 34.60 5.21
CA LYS A 410 -23.37 34.03 4.48
C LYS A 410 -23.08 33.63 3.04
N SER A 411 -22.02 34.16 2.44
CA SER A 411 -21.61 33.84 1.08
C SER A 411 -20.10 34.07 0.91
N PRO A 412 -19.25 33.38 1.69
CA PRO A 412 -17.81 33.59 1.63
C PRO A 412 -17.28 33.20 0.26
N VAL A 413 -16.17 33.81 -0.17
CA VAL A 413 -15.50 33.44 -1.43
C VAL A 413 -15.12 31.97 -1.34
N PHE A 414 -15.41 31.20 -2.37
CA PHE A 414 -15.11 29.79 -2.45
C PHE A 414 -13.71 29.58 -3.01
N VAL A 415 -12.98 28.60 -2.47
CA VAL A 415 -11.63 28.26 -2.91
C VAL A 415 -11.63 26.80 -3.38
N TYR A 416 -11.10 26.57 -4.58
CA TYR A 416 -10.84 25.24 -5.11
C TYR A 416 -9.38 25.15 -5.52
N LEU A 417 -8.70 24.10 -5.10
CA LEU A 417 -7.31 23.80 -5.41
C LEU A 417 -7.23 22.36 -5.92
N ILE A 418 -6.45 22.14 -6.97
CA ILE A 418 -6.09 20.79 -7.43
C ILE A 418 -4.58 20.72 -7.66
N PHE A 419 -3.93 19.71 -7.08
CA PHE A 419 -2.49 19.55 -7.10
C PHE A 419 -2.07 18.11 -6.81
N ASP A 420 -0.80 17.81 -7.05
CA ASP A 420 -0.18 16.52 -6.71
C ASP A 420 0.90 16.75 -5.65
N LEU A 421 0.97 15.88 -4.64
CA LEU A 421 1.96 15.95 -3.58
C LEU A 421 2.94 14.77 -3.64
N ALA A 422 4.17 15.01 -3.25
CA ALA A 422 5.09 13.98 -2.78
C ALA A 422 5.40 14.21 -1.31
N LEU A 423 5.17 13.19 -0.48
CA LEU A 423 5.62 13.17 0.90
C LEU A 423 7.03 12.58 0.97
N THR A 424 7.88 13.20 1.76
CA THR A 424 9.25 12.73 2.07
C THR A 424 9.56 13.02 3.54
N SER A 425 10.50 12.29 4.10
CA SER A 425 10.89 12.39 5.50
C SER A 425 12.40 12.62 5.62
N SER A 426 12.81 13.37 6.63
CA SER A 426 14.21 13.76 6.82
C SER A 426 15.09 12.64 7.41
N ASP A 427 14.48 11.67 8.10
CA ASP A 427 15.15 10.42 8.48
C ASP A 427 15.14 9.42 7.31
N ALA A 428 16.27 8.76 7.01
CA ALA A 428 16.37 7.87 5.86
C ALA A 428 15.44 6.64 5.95
N ASN A 429 15.33 6.02 7.13
CA ASN A 429 14.45 4.86 7.34
C ASN A 429 12.99 5.29 7.38
N GLY A 430 12.71 6.41 8.05
CA GLY A 430 11.39 7.06 8.02
C GLY A 430 10.94 7.41 6.60
N ASN A 431 11.87 7.90 5.77
CA ASN A 431 11.62 8.22 4.38
C ASN A 431 11.29 6.96 3.60
N ALA A 432 12.07 5.88 3.74
CA ALA A 432 11.80 4.61 3.05
C ALA A 432 10.39 4.05 3.35
N VAL A 433 9.88 4.29 4.56
CA VAL A 433 8.57 3.85 5.01
C VAL A 433 7.41 4.76 4.59
N LEU A 434 7.57 6.08 4.68
CA LEU A 434 6.47 7.04 4.55
C LEU A 434 6.40 7.69 3.17
N ASN A 435 7.53 7.80 2.46
CA ASN A 435 7.59 8.60 1.25
C ASN A 435 6.61 8.07 0.20
N GLN A 436 5.84 8.94 -0.44
CA GLN A 436 4.81 8.52 -1.40
C GLN A 436 4.29 9.68 -2.25
N THR A 437 3.74 9.38 -3.42
CA THR A 437 2.96 10.34 -4.23
C THR A 437 1.49 10.27 -3.86
N ILE A 438 0.89 11.41 -3.57
CA ILE A 438 -0.56 11.59 -3.40
C ILE A 438 -1.07 12.43 -4.59
N PRO A 439 -1.60 11.79 -5.64
CA PRO A 439 -2.08 12.50 -6.82
C PRO A 439 -3.45 13.18 -6.58
N HIS A 440 -3.78 14.15 -7.44
CA HIS A 440 -5.12 14.73 -7.61
C HIS A 440 -5.78 15.18 -6.30
N VAL A 441 -5.00 15.80 -5.43
CA VAL A 441 -5.45 16.37 -4.18
C VAL A 441 -6.38 17.56 -4.46
N GLN A 442 -7.69 17.31 -4.38
CA GLN A 442 -8.73 18.34 -4.52
C GLN A 442 -9.06 18.98 -3.17
N ALA A 443 -8.36 20.07 -2.81
CA ALA A 443 -8.63 20.80 -1.57
C ALA A 443 -9.65 21.92 -1.79
N THR A 444 -10.67 21.98 -0.94
CA THR A 444 -11.77 22.95 -1.09
C THR A 444 -11.94 23.76 0.19
N GLY A 445 -12.38 25.00 0.04
CA GLY A 445 -12.30 25.94 1.15
C GLY A 445 -13.06 27.23 0.95
N THR A 446 -12.79 28.17 1.86
CA THR A 446 -13.33 29.53 1.75
C THR A 446 -12.26 30.58 2.03
N ALA A 447 -12.43 31.74 1.41
CA ALA A 447 -11.59 32.91 1.61
C ALA A 447 -12.39 34.08 2.22
N ARG A 448 -11.73 34.85 3.08
CA ARG A 448 -12.29 36.05 3.70
C ARG A 448 -11.22 37.11 3.90
N VAL A 449 -11.63 38.37 3.91
CA VAL A 449 -10.74 39.47 4.30
C VAL A 449 -11.06 39.88 5.74
N SER A 450 -10.03 39.95 6.59
CA SER A 450 -10.10 40.46 7.96
C SER A 450 -8.82 41.22 8.25
N ASP A 451 -8.91 42.36 8.94
CA ASP A 451 -7.74 43.13 9.38
C ASP A 451 -6.76 43.48 8.25
N GLY A 452 -7.28 43.65 7.03
CA GLY A 452 -6.49 43.94 5.83
C GLY A 452 -5.72 42.76 5.24
N LYS A 453 -5.89 41.54 5.78
CA LYS A 453 -5.32 40.30 5.25
C LYS A 453 -6.41 39.40 4.64
N LEU A 454 -6.08 38.71 3.56
CA LEU A 454 -6.86 37.62 2.99
C LEU A 454 -6.53 36.34 3.74
N TYR A 455 -7.52 35.70 4.35
CA TYR A 455 -7.41 34.39 5.01
C TYR A 455 -8.09 33.35 4.14
N ILE A 456 -7.44 32.21 3.94
CA ILE A 456 -7.96 31.05 3.23
C ILE A 456 -7.92 29.87 4.19
N GLU A 457 -9.04 29.18 4.32
CA GLU A 457 -9.15 27.90 5.03
C GLU A 457 -9.58 26.84 4.02
N SER A 458 -8.85 25.73 3.91
CA SER A 458 -9.20 24.61 3.02
C SER A 458 -9.12 23.28 3.74
N VAL A 459 -9.90 22.31 3.27
CA VAL A 459 -10.06 20.98 3.86
C VAL A 459 -9.86 19.93 2.79
N ARG A 460 -9.16 18.85 3.14
CA ARG A 460 -9.03 17.64 2.32
C ARG A 460 -8.71 16.43 3.18
N THR A 461 -9.36 15.30 2.91
CA THR A 461 -8.88 13.98 3.33
C THR A 461 -7.88 13.48 2.31
N LEU A 462 -6.66 13.20 2.77
CA LEU A 462 -5.61 12.51 2.04
C LEU A 462 -5.68 11.02 2.39
N GLN A 463 -5.38 10.14 1.44
CA GLN A 463 -5.24 8.71 1.72
C GLN A 463 -3.74 8.41 1.79
N MET A 464 -3.24 8.08 2.98
CA MET A 464 -1.83 7.77 3.20
C MET A 464 -1.64 6.27 3.20
N ASP A 465 -0.76 5.77 2.33
CA ASP A 465 -0.24 4.42 2.40
C ASP A 465 0.83 4.38 3.51
N LEU A 466 0.64 3.55 4.54
CA LEU A 466 1.53 3.45 5.70
C LEU A 466 2.21 2.10 5.72
N LEU A 467 3.54 2.10 5.82
CA LEU A 467 4.34 0.88 5.96
C LEU A 467 4.07 -0.16 4.86
N GLY A 468 3.52 0.24 3.69
CA GLY A 468 3.10 -0.65 2.60
C GLY A 468 2.03 -1.69 2.99
N LEU A 469 1.40 -1.54 4.16
CA LEU A 469 0.59 -2.58 4.80
C LEU A 469 -0.81 -2.09 5.17
N ASP A 470 -0.95 -0.81 5.47
CA ASP A 470 -2.18 -0.19 5.95
C ASP A 470 -2.45 1.12 5.20
N GLN A 471 -3.71 1.56 5.18
CA GLN A 471 -4.12 2.84 4.62
C GLN A 471 -4.81 3.69 5.68
N ALA A 472 -4.29 4.89 5.92
CA ALA A 472 -4.86 5.82 6.88
C ALA A 472 -5.48 7.03 6.17
N PRO A 473 -6.76 7.35 6.42
CA PRO A 473 -7.29 8.66 6.07
C PRO A 473 -6.61 9.73 6.94
N ALA A 474 -5.97 10.70 6.30
CA ALA A 474 -5.33 11.84 6.94
C ALA A 474 -6.12 13.12 6.62
N HIS A 475 -6.77 13.70 7.63
CA HIS A 475 -7.62 14.87 7.46
C HIS A 475 -6.83 16.16 7.62
N LEU A 476 -6.48 16.79 6.50
CA LEU A 476 -5.80 18.08 6.45
C LEU A 476 -6.81 19.23 6.59
N VAL A 477 -6.55 20.12 7.54
CA VAL A 477 -7.21 21.43 7.65
C VAL A 477 -6.16 22.53 7.52
N LEU A 478 -6.02 23.09 6.32
CA LEU A 478 -5.03 24.12 6.02
C LEU A 478 -5.60 25.53 6.27
N GLY A 479 -4.85 26.38 6.95
CA GLY A 479 -5.18 27.79 7.14
C GLY A 479 -4.03 28.70 6.79
N ILE A 480 -4.18 29.54 5.77
CA ILE A 480 -3.14 30.48 5.31
C ILE A 480 -3.66 31.92 5.28
N ASN A 481 -2.77 32.89 5.46
CA ASN A 481 -3.10 34.31 5.36
C ASN A 481 -2.11 35.08 4.51
N SER A 482 -2.59 36.12 3.82
CA SER A 482 -1.76 36.95 2.97
C SER A 482 -0.70 37.69 3.77
N ASP A 483 0.54 37.59 3.30
CA ASP A 483 1.65 38.41 3.76
C ASP A 483 2.52 38.82 2.55
N LEU A 484 2.40 40.08 2.12
CA LEU A 484 3.11 40.56 0.93
C LEU A 484 4.62 40.72 1.13
N VAL A 485 5.11 40.77 2.38
CA VAL A 485 6.54 40.96 2.66
C VAL A 485 7.28 39.66 2.91
N ALA A 486 6.57 38.59 3.29
CA ALA A 486 7.14 37.25 3.39
C ALA A 486 7.84 36.83 2.08
N GLN A 487 8.84 35.97 2.16
CA GLN A 487 9.51 35.37 0.99
C GLN A 487 9.50 33.86 1.18
N PRO A 488 9.20 33.06 0.14
CA PRO A 488 9.41 31.62 0.19
C PRO A 488 10.89 31.33 0.39
N LEU A 489 11.19 30.30 1.17
CA LEU A 489 12.54 29.76 1.27
C LEU A 489 12.91 29.13 -0.08
N THR A 490 14.12 29.38 -0.53
CA THR A 490 14.65 28.73 -1.74
C THR A 490 15.35 27.46 -1.31
N ASP A 491 14.98 26.34 -1.93
CA ASP A 491 15.69 25.10 -1.72
C ASP A 491 17.06 25.15 -2.41
N THR A 492 18.08 24.78 -1.65
CA THR A 492 19.48 24.74 -2.09
C THR A 492 20.16 23.44 -1.66
N THR A 493 19.40 22.51 -1.08
CA THR A 493 19.88 21.19 -0.68
C THR A 493 19.94 20.34 -1.93
N ALA A 494 21.03 19.61 -2.12
CA ALA A 494 21.14 18.70 -3.24
C ALA A 494 20.57 17.33 -2.85
N PRO A 495 19.89 16.62 -3.78
CA PRO A 495 19.41 15.29 -3.49
C PRO A 495 20.57 14.30 -3.34
N THR A 496 20.36 13.27 -2.52
CA THR A 496 21.22 12.08 -2.37
C THR A 496 20.40 10.80 -2.47
N ILE A 497 21.04 9.66 -2.71
CA ILE A 497 20.37 8.34 -2.70
C ILE A 497 20.45 7.76 -1.28
N THR A 498 19.34 7.77 -0.55
CA THR A 498 19.29 7.33 0.85
C THR A 498 19.30 5.82 0.98
N ALA A 499 18.71 5.09 0.03
CA ALA A 499 18.66 3.62 0.03
C ALA A 499 18.38 3.05 -1.37
N SER A 500 18.68 1.76 -1.56
CA SER A 500 18.28 1.01 -2.75
C SER A 500 17.91 -0.42 -2.44
N TYR A 501 16.99 -0.99 -3.21
CA TYR A 501 16.73 -2.43 -3.26
C TYR A 501 16.91 -2.93 -4.70
N PRO A 502 17.83 -3.87 -4.96
CA PRO A 502 18.79 -4.42 -4.01
C PRO A 502 19.82 -3.37 -3.54
N ALA A 503 20.44 -3.63 -2.40
CA ALA A 503 21.61 -2.88 -1.97
C ALA A 503 22.82 -3.25 -2.86
N THR A 504 23.82 -2.38 -2.92
CA THR A 504 25.03 -2.71 -3.68
C THR A 504 25.75 -3.91 -3.04
N GLY A 505 26.10 -4.90 -3.84
CA GLY A 505 26.69 -6.17 -3.41
C GLY A 505 25.67 -7.26 -3.06
N SER A 506 24.36 -7.02 -3.18
CA SER A 506 23.35 -8.06 -2.93
C SER A 506 23.54 -9.26 -3.87
N GLU A 507 23.28 -10.44 -3.31
CA GLU A 507 23.24 -11.73 -4.00
C GLU A 507 21.81 -12.28 -3.95
N ASP A 508 21.51 -13.26 -4.80
CA ASP A 508 20.22 -13.94 -4.86
C ASP A 508 19.01 -13.03 -5.11
N PHE A 509 19.21 -11.92 -5.85
CA PHE A 509 18.10 -11.06 -6.26
C PHE A 509 17.15 -11.83 -7.17
N ALA A 510 15.85 -11.81 -6.85
CA ALA A 510 14.86 -12.55 -7.62
C ALA A 510 14.72 -11.96 -9.04
N VAL A 511 14.70 -12.82 -10.06
CA VAL A 511 14.85 -12.36 -11.45
C VAL A 511 13.69 -11.51 -11.98
N ALA A 512 12.51 -11.58 -11.36
CA ALA A 512 11.34 -10.80 -11.75
C ALA A 512 11.03 -9.64 -10.78
N ASP A 513 11.85 -9.44 -9.75
CA ASP A 513 11.65 -8.35 -8.78
C ASP A 513 11.94 -6.98 -9.40
N GLU A 514 11.22 -5.97 -8.89
CA GLU A 514 11.49 -4.58 -9.21
C GLU A 514 12.68 -4.08 -8.41
N ILE A 515 13.45 -3.18 -9.03
CA ILE A 515 14.57 -2.49 -8.39
C ILE A 515 14.05 -1.12 -7.92
N SER A 516 14.38 -0.72 -6.69
CA SER A 516 14.00 0.57 -6.14
C SER A 516 15.23 1.43 -5.79
N LEU A 517 15.10 2.73 -6.05
CA LEU A 517 16.05 3.77 -5.64
C LEU A 517 15.28 4.81 -4.83
N ILE A 518 15.72 5.06 -3.60
CA ILE A 518 15.07 6.02 -2.69
C ILE A 518 15.99 7.24 -2.58
N PHE A 519 15.46 8.40 -2.94
CA PHE A 519 16.14 9.69 -2.85
C PHE A 519 15.72 10.45 -1.58
N SER A 520 16.56 11.39 -1.13
CA SER A 520 16.28 12.26 0.03
C SER A 520 15.11 13.21 -0.20
N GLU A 521 14.76 13.47 -1.45
CA GLU A 521 13.70 14.39 -1.87
C GLU A 521 13.15 13.99 -3.25
N PRO A 522 11.98 14.51 -3.67
CA PRO A 522 11.42 14.20 -4.97
C PRO A 522 12.27 14.76 -6.12
N MET A 523 12.49 13.95 -7.15
CA MET A 523 13.28 14.35 -8.34
C MET A 523 12.40 14.98 -9.42
N ASP A 524 12.95 15.89 -10.23
CA ASP A 524 12.27 16.34 -11.45
C ASP A 524 12.36 15.25 -12.52
N ASN A 525 11.21 14.69 -12.89
CA ASN A 525 11.12 13.63 -13.89
C ASN A 525 10.92 14.14 -15.32
N ALA A 526 10.92 15.46 -15.54
CA ALA A 526 10.81 16.05 -16.87
C ALA A 526 11.91 15.53 -17.81
N GLY A 527 11.51 14.82 -18.87
CA GLY A 527 12.47 14.33 -19.86
C GLY A 527 13.39 13.19 -19.37
N VAL A 528 13.15 12.65 -18.18
CA VAL A 528 13.87 11.46 -17.71
C VAL A 528 13.30 10.23 -18.42
N LEU A 529 14.00 9.80 -19.46
CA LEU A 529 13.66 8.61 -20.23
C LEU A 529 14.40 7.38 -19.70
N PRO A 530 13.78 6.19 -19.70
CA PRO A 530 14.51 4.95 -19.44
C PRO A 530 15.73 4.84 -20.35
N GLN A 531 16.87 4.38 -19.79
CA GLN A 531 18.14 4.16 -20.50
C GLN A 531 18.90 5.43 -20.92
N ASP A 532 18.46 6.63 -20.52
CA ASP A 532 19.24 7.87 -20.68
C ASP A 532 20.02 8.18 -19.39
N GLU A 533 19.33 8.68 -18.37
CA GLU A 533 19.94 9.04 -17.07
C GLU A 533 19.98 7.89 -16.07
N ILE A 534 19.21 6.82 -16.28
CA ILE A 534 19.32 5.60 -15.45
C ILE A 534 19.46 4.41 -16.39
N ILE A 535 20.51 3.62 -16.19
CA ILE A 535 20.88 2.52 -17.08
C ILE A 535 21.00 1.24 -16.26
N LEU A 536 20.20 0.23 -16.61
CA LEU A 536 20.38 -1.15 -16.14
C LEU A 536 21.22 -1.93 -17.17
N SER A 537 22.27 -2.60 -16.73
CA SER A 537 23.15 -3.38 -17.60
C SER A 537 23.44 -4.76 -17.04
N ASN A 538 23.55 -5.75 -17.92
CA ASN A 538 24.08 -7.08 -17.57
C ASN A 538 25.61 -7.01 -17.69
N VAL A 539 26.30 -7.04 -16.55
CA VAL A 539 27.76 -6.90 -16.49
C VAL A 539 28.45 -8.20 -16.93
N THR A 540 27.81 -9.35 -16.68
CA THR A 540 28.37 -10.67 -17.00
C THR A 540 28.41 -10.93 -18.51
N ASP A 541 27.28 -10.74 -19.19
CA ASP A 541 27.14 -11.05 -20.62
C ASP A 541 27.30 -9.80 -21.51
N GLY A 542 27.22 -8.60 -20.92
CA GLY A 542 27.24 -7.31 -21.61
C GLY A 542 25.86 -6.90 -22.15
N GLY A 543 25.65 -5.59 -22.25
CA GLY A 543 24.45 -5.00 -22.86
C GLY A 543 23.52 -4.31 -21.85
N GLN A 544 22.70 -3.39 -22.37
CA GLN A 544 21.65 -2.73 -21.60
C GLN A 544 20.42 -3.63 -21.51
N VAL A 545 19.79 -3.63 -20.35
CA VAL A 545 18.53 -4.33 -20.10
C VAL A 545 17.42 -3.29 -20.21
N PRO A 546 16.42 -3.49 -21.07
CA PRO A 546 15.28 -2.59 -21.13
C PRO A 546 14.39 -2.77 -19.89
N PHE A 547 13.86 -1.64 -19.41
CA PHE A 547 13.02 -1.56 -18.23
C PHE A 547 12.04 -0.40 -18.35
N GLN A 548 10.96 -0.49 -17.58
CA GLN A 548 9.99 0.57 -17.36
C GLN A 548 10.30 1.30 -16.05
N ILE A 549 10.04 2.61 -16.03
CA ILE A 549 10.27 3.47 -14.87
C ILE A 549 8.94 3.97 -14.30
N THR A 550 8.82 3.94 -12.97
CA THR A 550 7.69 4.49 -12.23
C THR A 550 8.19 5.36 -11.09
N TRP A 551 7.48 6.45 -10.80
CA TRP A 551 7.85 7.43 -9.76
C TRP A 551 6.83 7.44 -8.62
N ASP A 552 7.31 7.31 -7.38
CA ASP A 552 6.49 7.30 -6.17
C ASP A 552 7.15 8.07 -5.02
N GLY A 553 6.74 9.32 -4.80
CA GLY A 553 7.35 10.23 -3.84
C GLY A 553 8.77 10.55 -4.27
N SER A 554 9.74 10.25 -3.40
CA SER A 554 11.16 10.28 -3.72
C SER A 554 11.72 8.93 -4.15
N THR A 555 10.86 7.94 -4.45
CA THR A 555 11.29 6.62 -4.92
C THR A 555 11.13 6.47 -6.43
N VAL A 556 12.14 5.90 -7.08
CA VAL A 556 12.09 5.40 -8.46
C VAL A 556 12.03 3.89 -8.42
N LEU A 557 11.10 3.32 -9.18
CA LEU A 557 10.99 1.88 -9.40
C LEU A 557 11.39 1.56 -10.84
N LEU A 558 12.23 0.55 -11.00
CA LEU A 558 12.66 0.00 -12.28
C LEU A 558 12.16 -1.43 -12.40
N LYS A 559 11.27 -1.68 -13.36
CA LYS A 559 10.82 -3.03 -13.69
C LYS A 559 11.44 -3.48 -15.01
N PRO A 560 12.29 -4.51 -15.02
CA PRO A 560 12.77 -5.12 -16.25
C PRO A 560 11.60 -5.56 -17.15
N ASP A 561 11.67 -5.26 -18.46
CA ASP A 561 10.61 -5.63 -19.42
C ASP A 561 10.44 -7.16 -19.53
N THR A 562 11.55 -7.86 -19.30
CA THR A 562 11.62 -9.32 -19.19
C THR A 562 12.39 -9.66 -17.92
N ALA A 563 12.00 -10.76 -17.26
CA ALA A 563 12.74 -11.29 -16.13
C ALA A 563 14.25 -11.39 -16.46
N LEU A 564 15.07 -11.00 -15.50
CA LEU A 564 16.52 -11.04 -15.61
C LEU A 564 17.00 -12.49 -15.78
N ALA A 565 18.16 -12.68 -16.41
CA ALA A 565 18.76 -14.01 -16.51
C ALA A 565 19.38 -14.42 -15.16
N TYR A 566 19.13 -15.67 -14.74
CA TYR A 566 19.68 -16.29 -13.52
C TYR A 566 21.22 -16.33 -13.49
N GLY A 567 21.78 -16.20 -12.29
CA GLY A 567 23.22 -16.29 -12.02
C GLY A 567 24.08 -15.24 -12.72
N LYS A 568 23.51 -14.08 -13.06
CA LYS A 568 24.21 -12.97 -13.70
C LYS A 568 24.36 -11.79 -12.76
N GLN A 569 25.45 -11.04 -12.95
CA GLN A 569 25.66 -9.76 -12.28
C GLN A 569 25.08 -8.63 -13.14
N TYR A 570 24.32 -7.76 -12.50
CA TYR A 570 23.76 -6.55 -13.08
C TYR A 570 24.27 -5.30 -12.37
N GLN A 571 24.17 -4.18 -13.06
CA GLN A 571 24.54 -2.88 -12.55
C GLN A 571 23.51 -1.83 -12.98
N VAL A 572 22.99 -1.08 -12.01
CA VAL A 572 22.30 0.18 -12.24
C VAL A 572 23.32 1.30 -12.17
N THR A 573 23.41 2.09 -13.23
CA THR A 573 24.21 3.32 -13.30
C THR A 573 23.28 4.52 -13.29
N ILE A 574 23.53 5.46 -12.39
CA ILE A 574 22.74 6.68 -12.22
C ILE A 574 23.54 7.88 -12.76
N GLY A 575 22.90 8.64 -13.64
CA GLY A 575 23.41 9.81 -14.33
C GLY A 575 23.10 11.13 -13.63
N SER A 576 22.92 12.18 -14.42
CA SER A 576 22.72 13.55 -13.95
C SER A 576 21.24 13.83 -13.71
N LEU A 577 20.75 13.45 -12.53
CA LEU A 577 19.40 13.80 -12.07
C LEU A 577 19.41 15.14 -11.30
N VAL A 578 18.26 15.82 -11.27
CA VAL A 578 18.04 17.04 -10.49
C VAL A 578 16.75 16.94 -9.67
N ASP A 579 16.69 17.62 -8.54
CA ASP A 579 15.45 17.79 -7.78
C ASP A 579 14.47 18.77 -8.46
N LEU A 580 13.32 19.00 -7.82
CA LEU A 580 12.31 19.96 -8.29
C LEU A 580 12.78 21.43 -8.26
N ALA A 581 13.79 21.75 -7.46
CA ALA A 581 14.39 23.09 -7.37
C ALA A 581 15.55 23.30 -8.36
N GLY A 582 15.99 22.24 -9.05
CA GLY A 582 17.09 22.24 -9.99
C GLY A 582 18.47 22.00 -9.36
N ASN A 583 18.57 21.57 -8.10
CA ASN A 583 19.85 21.15 -7.54
C ASN A 583 20.23 19.77 -8.09
N SER A 584 21.51 19.60 -8.45
CA SER A 584 22.01 18.36 -9.04
C SER A 584 22.25 17.29 -7.98
N LEU A 585 21.92 16.04 -8.31
CA LEU A 585 22.23 14.86 -7.51
C LEU A 585 23.70 14.85 -7.09
N VAL A 586 23.92 14.73 -5.78
CA VAL A 586 25.25 14.56 -5.19
C VAL A 586 25.44 13.09 -4.88
N LEU A 587 26.56 12.57 -5.37
CA LEU A 587 27.04 11.23 -5.02
C LEU A 587 28.13 11.38 -3.95
N ASP A 588 27.90 10.81 -2.78
CA ASP A 588 28.82 10.86 -1.65
C ASP A 588 29.08 9.47 -1.04
N ALA A 589 30.15 9.34 -0.27
CA ALA A 589 30.56 8.04 0.26
C ALA A 589 29.56 7.41 1.25
N GLY A 590 28.59 8.17 1.75
CA GLY A 590 27.52 7.73 2.65
C GLY A 590 26.21 7.42 1.95
N ASP A 591 26.09 7.68 0.64
CA ASP A 591 24.91 7.30 -0.15
C ASP A 591 24.86 5.78 -0.43
N ALA A 592 23.71 5.29 -0.90
CA ALA A 592 23.48 3.87 -1.19
C ALA A 592 24.40 3.29 -2.29
N THR A 593 25.09 4.14 -3.06
CA THR A 593 26.05 3.75 -4.11
C THR A 593 27.51 3.79 -3.65
N GLY A 594 27.76 4.21 -2.40
CA GLY A 594 29.10 4.51 -1.89
C GLY A 594 29.81 5.63 -2.66
N GLY A 595 29.05 6.56 -3.25
CA GLY A 595 29.53 7.70 -4.02
C GLY A 595 29.98 7.37 -5.45
N THR A 596 29.67 6.16 -5.93
CA THR A 596 30.09 5.72 -7.26
C THR A 596 29.02 5.94 -8.34
N GLY A 597 27.77 6.18 -7.94
CA GLY A 597 26.62 6.20 -8.85
C GLY A 597 26.23 4.83 -9.39
N ASN A 598 26.77 3.75 -8.81
CA ASN A 598 26.58 2.39 -9.26
C ASN A 598 26.03 1.49 -8.15
N ILE A 599 24.97 0.74 -8.47
CA ILE A 599 24.45 -0.35 -7.63
C ILE A 599 24.67 -1.63 -8.39
N THR A 600 25.50 -2.53 -7.85
CA THR A 600 25.79 -3.83 -8.45
C THR A 600 25.13 -4.93 -7.66
N PHE A 601 24.50 -5.91 -8.31
CA PHE A 601 23.88 -7.05 -7.63
C PHE A 601 23.94 -8.30 -8.51
N THR A 602 23.80 -9.47 -7.90
CA THR A 602 23.76 -10.77 -8.60
C THR A 602 22.38 -11.37 -8.44
N THR A 603 21.78 -11.82 -9.54
CA THR A 603 20.51 -12.54 -9.50
C THR A 603 20.67 -13.94 -8.95
N GLU A 604 19.61 -14.48 -8.35
CA GLU A 604 19.52 -15.87 -7.91
C GLU A 604 19.94 -16.86 -9.01
N ASN A 605 20.42 -18.03 -8.61
CA ASN A 605 20.90 -19.07 -9.53
C ASN A 605 20.41 -20.47 -9.09
N PRO A 606 19.09 -20.71 -9.11
CA PRO A 606 18.53 -22.01 -8.76
C PRO A 606 19.07 -23.08 -9.71
N ALA A 607 19.62 -24.16 -9.16
CA ALA A 607 19.96 -25.31 -10.00
C ALA A 607 18.67 -25.91 -10.60
N ALA A 608 18.75 -26.41 -11.83
CA ALA A 608 17.60 -27.04 -12.46
C ALA A 608 17.17 -28.27 -11.64
N THR A 609 15.89 -28.34 -11.30
CA THR A 609 15.32 -29.42 -10.49
C THR A 609 14.12 -30.05 -11.18
N THR A 610 13.91 -31.34 -10.89
CA THR A 610 12.70 -32.09 -11.28
C THR A 610 11.70 -32.23 -10.14
N VAL A 611 12.00 -31.68 -8.96
CA VAL A 611 11.12 -31.66 -7.79
C VAL A 611 10.02 -30.63 -8.02
N GLY A 612 8.77 -31.01 -7.81
CA GLY A 612 7.63 -30.10 -7.95
C GLY A 612 7.63 -29.02 -6.87
N PRO A 613 7.21 -27.78 -7.17
CA PRO A 613 7.13 -26.74 -6.16
C PRO A 613 6.10 -27.12 -5.10
N LEU A 614 6.36 -26.73 -3.86
CA LEU A 614 5.49 -26.93 -2.70
C LEU A 614 4.94 -25.57 -2.24
N VAL A 615 3.72 -25.58 -1.71
CA VAL A 615 3.11 -24.39 -1.10
C VAL A 615 3.68 -24.23 0.31
N SER A 616 4.21 -23.05 0.63
CA SER A 616 4.68 -22.71 1.98
C SER A 616 3.56 -22.13 2.84
N SER A 617 2.68 -21.34 2.24
CA SER A 617 1.52 -20.79 2.94
C SER A 617 0.37 -20.50 1.99
N LEU A 618 -0.85 -20.60 2.52
CA LEU A 618 -2.09 -20.13 1.92
C LEU A 618 -2.84 -19.38 3.02
N PHE A 619 -2.92 -18.06 2.94
CA PHE A 619 -3.54 -17.25 3.99
C PHE A 619 -5.01 -17.62 4.18
N ASN A 620 -5.41 -17.83 5.44
CA ASN A 620 -6.71 -18.39 5.83
C ASN A 620 -7.03 -19.72 5.12
N GLY A 621 -6.02 -20.58 5.04
CA GLY A 621 -6.11 -21.93 4.51
C GLY A 621 -4.98 -22.81 5.06
N ALA A 622 -4.80 -23.97 4.45
CA ALA A 622 -3.66 -24.85 4.71
C ALA A 622 -2.90 -25.12 3.41
N ALA A 623 -1.59 -25.23 3.51
CA ALA A 623 -0.69 -25.47 2.38
C ALA A 623 -0.61 -26.95 1.94
N CYS A 624 -1.69 -27.71 2.13
CA CYS A 624 -1.78 -29.14 1.84
C CYS A 624 -3.25 -29.55 1.58
N PRO A 625 -3.52 -30.65 0.86
CA PRO A 625 -4.85 -31.26 0.84
C PRO A 625 -5.29 -31.66 2.24
N LEU A 626 -6.55 -31.41 2.58
CA LEU A 626 -7.10 -31.71 3.90
C LEU A 626 -7.97 -32.98 3.92
N THR A 627 -7.93 -33.69 5.04
CA THR A 627 -8.80 -34.83 5.36
C THR A 627 -9.36 -34.71 6.78
N ALA A 628 -10.38 -35.51 7.11
CA ALA A 628 -11.01 -35.56 8.43
C ALA A 628 -11.58 -34.22 8.96
N GLY A 629 -12.01 -33.33 8.06
CA GLY A 629 -12.75 -32.11 8.39
C GLY A 629 -14.20 -32.38 8.82
N ASP A 630 -14.74 -31.47 9.63
CA ASP A 630 -16.14 -31.46 10.08
C ASP A 630 -16.63 -30.02 10.32
N ALA A 631 -17.79 -29.84 10.95
CA ALA A 631 -18.36 -28.51 11.19
C ALA A 631 -17.52 -27.61 12.11
N ASN A 632 -16.63 -28.18 12.93
CA ASN A 632 -15.81 -27.45 13.89
C ASN A 632 -14.34 -27.35 13.47
N PHE A 633 -13.91 -28.09 12.45
CA PHE A 633 -12.50 -28.15 12.03
C PHE A 633 -12.40 -28.31 10.51
N ALA A 634 -11.50 -27.56 9.87
CA ALA A 634 -11.25 -27.66 8.43
C ALA A 634 -10.63 -29.01 8.04
N GLY A 635 -9.89 -29.65 8.96
CA GLY A 635 -9.27 -30.96 8.77
C GLY A 635 -7.78 -30.94 9.09
N ARG A 636 -7.03 -31.93 8.64
CA ARG A 636 -5.57 -32.04 8.75
C ARG A 636 -4.96 -32.44 7.42
N CYS A 637 -3.65 -32.24 7.25
CA CYS A 637 -2.98 -32.65 6.01
C CYS A 637 -3.17 -34.14 5.71
N VAL A 638 -3.45 -34.45 4.45
CA VAL A 638 -3.30 -35.81 3.91
C VAL A 638 -1.84 -36.24 4.09
N GLY A 639 -1.62 -37.55 4.27
CA GLY A 639 -0.29 -38.10 4.56
C GLY A 639 0.10 -38.07 6.03
N GLY A 640 -0.42 -37.13 6.83
CA GLY A 640 -0.10 -37.00 8.27
C GLY A 640 -0.74 -38.06 9.17
N ASP A 641 -0.30 -38.08 10.42
CA ASP A 641 -0.76 -39.07 11.40
C ASP A 641 -2.24 -38.88 11.77
N SER A 642 -2.92 -39.98 12.09
CA SER A 642 -4.34 -39.94 12.48
C SER A 642 -4.59 -39.21 13.82
N GLY A 643 -3.52 -38.93 14.57
CA GLY A 643 -3.52 -38.17 15.81
C GLY A 643 -3.25 -36.68 15.64
N ASP A 644 -2.83 -36.22 14.45
CA ASP A 644 -2.52 -34.81 14.19
C ASP A 644 -3.71 -33.91 14.53
N GLU A 645 -3.43 -32.76 15.14
CA GLU A 645 -4.42 -31.72 15.34
C GLU A 645 -5.02 -31.29 14.00
N ARG A 646 -6.29 -30.89 14.07
CA ARG A 646 -7.03 -30.43 12.92
C ARG A 646 -7.08 -28.91 12.98
N TYR A 647 -6.87 -28.27 11.83
CA TYR A 647 -6.99 -26.84 11.67
C TYR A 647 -8.40 -26.36 12.01
N LEU A 648 -8.45 -25.21 12.66
CA LEU A 648 -9.69 -24.48 12.89
C LEU A 648 -10.38 -24.08 11.58
N PRO A 649 -11.70 -23.81 11.60
CA PRO A 649 -12.39 -23.29 10.43
C PRO A 649 -11.77 -21.97 9.98
N PHE A 650 -11.48 -21.88 8.69
CA PHE A 650 -10.87 -20.68 8.13
C PHE A 650 -11.89 -19.56 7.97
N THR A 651 -11.45 -18.33 8.22
CA THR A 651 -12.27 -17.12 8.12
C THR A 651 -11.54 -16.05 7.35
N MET A 652 -12.24 -15.24 6.56
CA MET A 652 -11.66 -14.12 5.81
C MET A 652 -12.44 -12.83 6.13
N PRO A 653 -11.78 -11.74 6.58
CA PRO A 653 -12.42 -10.43 6.69
C PRO A 653 -13.06 -9.99 5.37
N THR A 654 -14.14 -9.21 5.39
CA THR A 654 -14.84 -8.78 4.16
C THR A 654 -13.98 -7.96 3.20
N ASP A 655 -12.89 -7.38 3.67
CA ASP A 655 -11.87 -6.63 2.95
C ASP A 655 -10.55 -7.41 2.74
N GLY A 656 -10.52 -8.68 3.16
CA GLY A 656 -9.34 -9.53 3.07
C GLY A 656 -8.93 -9.87 1.64
N ARG A 657 -7.68 -10.32 1.48
CA ARG A 657 -7.12 -10.83 0.22
C ARG A 657 -6.62 -12.25 0.40
N ILE A 658 -6.45 -13.00 -0.68
CA ILE A 658 -5.79 -14.32 -0.65
C ILE A 658 -4.32 -14.13 -1.00
N GLU A 659 -3.42 -14.74 -0.24
CA GLU A 659 -1.98 -14.74 -0.53
C GLU A 659 -1.41 -16.15 -0.42
N VAL A 660 -0.65 -16.55 -1.44
CA VAL A 660 -0.03 -17.88 -1.55
C VAL A 660 1.45 -17.72 -1.78
N ALA A 661 2.26 -18.48 -1.05
CA ALA A 661 3.72 -18.53 -1.22
C ALA A 661 4.18 -19.94 -1.56
N PHE A 662 5.22 -20.04 -2.39
CA PHE A 662 5.84 -21.29 -2.85
C PHE A 662 7.32 -21.33 -2.46
N ASN A 663 7.88 -22.54 -2.36
CA ASN A 663 9.31 -22.71 -2.06
C ASN A 663 10.21 -22.63 -3.31
N GLN A 664 9.65 -22.56 -4.53
CA GLN A 664 10.43 -22.46 -5.78
C GLN A 664 9.93 -21.31 -6.67
N PRO A 665 10.76 -20.81 -7.60
CA PRO A 665 10.32 -19.96 -8.70
C PRO A 665 9.20 -20.59 -9.51
N MET A 666 8.12 -19.85 -9.69
CA MET A 666 6.93 -20.26 -10.44
C MET A 666 6.97 -19.75 -11.88
N ASN A 667 6.22 -20.40 -12.77
CA ASN A 667 5.92 -19.84 -14.09
C ASN A 667 4.67 -18.96 -13.99
N PRO A 668 4.78 -17.61 -14.06
CA PRO A 668 3.64 -16.71 -13.86
C PRO A 668 2.53 -16.95 -14.89
N ALA A 669 2.86 -17.42 -16.09
CA ALA A 669 1.86 -17.71 -17.14
C ALA A 669 0.92 -18.89 -16.78
N THR A 670 1.23 -19.64 -15.73
CA THR A 670 0.38 -20.74 -15.22
C THR A 670 -0.49 -20.34 -14.02
N LEU A 671 -0.17 -19.20 -13.38
CA LEU A 671 -0.91 -18.66 -12.25
C LEU A 671 -2.08 -17.80 -12.75
N VAL A 672 -3.07 -18.46 -13.36
CA VAL A 672 -4.20 -17.78 -14.00
C VAL A 672 -5.51 -18.12 -13.28
N LEU A 673 -6.30 -17.08 -13.01
CA LEU A 673 -7.62 -17.19 -12.38
C LEU A 673 -8.62 -17.93 -13.29
N GLY A 674 -9.36 -18.87 -12.72
CA GLY A 674 -10.43 -19.60 -13.39
C GLY A 674 -11.65 -18.72 -13.65
N SER A 675 -12.21 -18.80 -14.86
CA SER A 675 -13.36 -18.00 -15.29
C SER A 675 -14.72 -18.70 -15.14
N ALA A 676 -14.75 -19.93 -14.61
CA ALA A 676 -15.98 -20.67 -14.36
C ALA A 676 -15.79 -21.69 -13.23
N CYS A 677 -16.89 -22.04 -12.55
CA CYS A 677 -16.90 -23.09 -11.52
C CYS A 677 -16.21 -24.37 -12.01
N GLY A 678 -15.24 -24.85 -11.25
CA GLY A 678 -14.50 -26.09 -11.50
C GLY A 678 -13.47 -26.02 -12.64
N SER A 679 -13.18 -24.83 -13.17
CA SER A 679 -12.25 -24.61 -14.29
C SER A 679 -11.07 -23.71 -13.90
N GLY A 680 -9.92 -23.86 -14.56
CA GLY A 680 -8.72 -23.04 -14.34
C GLY A 680 -7.73 -23.63 -13.32
N ALA A 681 -6.56 -22.99 -13.23
CA ALA A 681 -5.42 -23.40 -12.41
C ALA A 681 -5.53 -22.87 -10.97
N VAL A 682 -5.89 -21.59 -10.82
CA VAL A 682 -6.24 -20.96 -9.55
C VAL A 682 -7.73 -20.66 -9.59
N ARG A 683 -8.52 -21.21 -8.66
CA ARG A 683 -9.98 -21.02 -8.64
C ARG A 683 -10.39 -20.33 -7.35
N VAL A 684 -11.20 -19.29 -7.48
CA VAL A 684 -11.84 -18.60 -6.34
C VAL A 684 -13.34 -18.61 -6.60
N GLU A 685 -14.07 -19.31 -5.73
CA GLU A 685 -15.45 -19.71 -5.97
C GLU A 685 -16.35 -19.35 -4.80
N GLU A 686 -17.55 -18.86 -5.07
CA GLU A 686 -18.63 -18.72 -4.09
C GLU A 686 -19.39 -20.04 -3.96
N LEU A 687 -19.72 -20.45 -2.73
CA LEU A 687 -20.41 -21.69 -2.44
C LEU A 687 -21.83 -21.47 -1.91
N ASP A 688 -22.73 -22.41 -2.22
CA ASP A 688 -23.99 -22.54 -1.49
C ASP A 688 -23.81 -23.20 -0.11
N GLY A 689 -24.88 -23.23 0.70
CA GLY A 689 -24.86 -23.91 2.00
C GLY A 689 -24.67 -25.43 1.94
N GLY A 690 -24.55 -26.02 0.74
CA GLY A 690 -24.21 -27.42 0.49
C GLY A 690 -22.77 -27.62 0.00
N GLY A 691 -21.96 -26.56 -0.13
CA GLY A 691 -20.57 -26.60 -0.61
C GLY A 691 -20.41 -26.69 -2.14
N THR A 692 -21.49 -26.49 -2.89
CA THR A 692 -21.46 -26.48 -4.36
C THR A 692 -21.12 -25.08 -4.86
N CYS A 693 -20.27 -24.98 -5.88
CA CYS A 693 -19.96 -23.69 -6.50
C CYS A 693 -21.21 -23.12 -7.18
N VAL A 694 -21.57 -21.88 -6.82
CA VAL A 694 -22.68 -21.12 -7.42
C VAL A 694 -22.20 -20.01 -8.35
N GLY A 695 -20.93 -19.61 -8.24
CA GLY A 695 -20.30 -18.60 -9.08
C GLY A 695 -18.79 -18.54 -8.83
N VAL A 696 -18.07 -17.89 -9.74
CA VAL A 696 -16.68 -17.48 -9.50
C VAL A 696 -16.66 -16.10 -8.84
N VAL A 697 -15.60 -15.81 -8.11
CA VAL A 697 -15.37 -14.49 -7.53
C VAL A 697 -14.51 -13.69 -8.49
N ASP A 698 -15.07 -12.61 -9.02
CA ASP A 698 -14.33 -11.68 -9.87
C ASP A 698 -13.30 -10.92 -9.02
N GLY A 699 -12.09 -10.73 -9.55
CA GLY A 699 -10.98 -10.11 -8.82
C GLY A 699 -9.68 -10.07 -9.62
N SER A 700 -8.68 -9.42 -9.03
CA SER A 700 -7.34 -9.28 -9.59
C SER A 700 -6.42 -10.35 -9.03
N LEU A 701 -5.64 -11.03 -9.88
CA LEU A 701 -4.59 -11.97 -9.48
C LEU A 701 -3.24 -11.46 -9.97
N ILE A 702 -2.34 -11.21 -9.02
CA ILE A 702 -1.02 -10.66 -9.29
C ILE A 702 0.03 -11.63 -8.77
N ALA A 703 0.92 -12.07 -9.65
CA ALA A 703 1.93 -13.09 -9.37
C ALA A 703 3.35 -12.49 -9.33
N ASP A 704 4.10 -12.93 -8.33
CA ASP A 704 5.54 -12.73 -8.18
C ASP A 704 6.30 -14.03 -8.51
N THR A 705 7.64 -14.01 -8.38
CA THR A 705 8.50 -15.18 -8.58
C THR A 705 8.08 -16.38 -7.73
N ARG A 706 7.71 -16.18 -6.45
CA ARG A 706 7.38 -17.25 -5.49
C ARG A 706 6.06 -17.03 -4.75
N SER A 707 5.21 -16.14 -5.23
CA SER A 707 3.92 -15.87 -4.61
C SER A 707 2.87 -15.42 -5.62
N PHE A 708 1.61 -15.49 -5.24
CA PHE A 708 0.59 -14.67 -5.86
C PHE A 708 -0.39 -14.14 -4.82
N LYS A 709 -0.99 -13.00 -5.14
CA LYS A 709 -2.04 -12.31 -4.39
C LYS A 709 -3.31 -12.29 -5.23
N PHE A 710 -4.44 -12.60 -4.62
CA PHE A 710 -5.76 -12.37 -5.22
C PHE A 710 -6.58 -11.41 -4.36
N THR A 711 -7.07 -10.34 -4.98
CA THR A 711 -7.94 -9.33 -4.36
C THR A 711 -9.30 -9.36 -5.06
N PRO A 712 -10.41 -9.62 -4.37
CA PRO A 712 -11.72 -9.65 -5.02
C PRO A 712 -12.15 -8.23 -5.45
N THR A 713 -12.83 -8.11 -6.59
CA THR A 713 -13.32 -6.82 -7.13
C THR A 713 -14.33 -6.18 -6.20
N ASN A 714 -15.21 -7.01 -5.63
CA ASN A 714 -16.10 -6.63 -4.55
C ASN A 714 -15.63 -7.36 -3.30
N GLY A 715 -15.62 -6.69 -2.15
CA GLY A 715 -15.32 -7.36 -0.88
C GLY A 715 -16.19 -8.61 -0.64
N TRP A 716 -15.70 -9.51 0.19
CA TRP A 716 -16.41 -10.73 0.53
C TRP A 716 -17.74 -10.42 1.23
N THR A 717 -18.77 -11.21 0.96
CA THR A 717 -20.08 -11.03 1.61
C THR A 717 -20.09 -11.75 2.96
N GLU A 718 -20.26 -11.01 4.07
CA GLU A 718 -20.30 -11.56 5.42
C GLU A 718 -21.27 -12.75 5.54
N GLY A 719 -20.80 -13.86 6.13
CA GLY A 719 -21.55 -15.09 6.33
C GLY A 719 -21.58 -16.02 5.11
N THR A 720 -21.11 -15.59 3.94
CA THR A 720 -20.99 -16.42 2.74
C THR A 720 -19.73 -17.30 2.80
N GLN A 721 -19.81 -18.50 2.24
CA GLN A 721 -18.67 -19.42 2.11
C GLN A 721 -18.04 -19.31 0.74
N TYR A 722 -16.70 -19.32 0.73
CA TYR A 722 -15.89 -19.28 -0.47
C TYR A 722 -14.87 -20.40 -0.47
N ARG A 723 -14.38 -20.76 -1.65
CA ARG A 723 -13.36 -21.80 -1.86
C ARG A 723 -12.23 -21.31 -2.75
N VAL A 724 -11.01 -21.54 -2.31
CA VAL A 724 -9.78 -21.42 -3.10
C VAL A 724 -9.32 -22.83 -3.49
N THR A 725 -9.01 -23.03 -4.76
CA THR A 725 -8.46 -24.30 -5.27
C THR A 725 -7.19 -24.03 -6.06
N LEU A 726 -6.09 -24.70 -5.68
CA LEU A 726 -4.84 -24.73 -6.43
C LEU A 726 -4.74 -26.07 -7.15
N VAL A 727 -4.58 -26.03 -8.47
CA VAL A 727 -4.62 -27.22 -9.32
C VAL A 727 -3.21 -27.64 -9.73
N PRO A 728 -2.66 -28.72 -9.14
CA PRO A 728 -1.33 -29.21 -9.49
C PRO A 728 -1.29 -30.00 -10.80
N GLY A 729 -2.41 -30.57 -11.23
CA GLY A 729 -2.45 -31.59 -12.27
C GLY A 729 -2.49 -33.01 -11.73
N THR A 730 -2.54 -34.00 -12.61
CA THR A 730 -2.72 -35.42 -12.24
C THR A 730 -1.50 -36.30 -12.45
N ASN A 731 -0.40 -35.72 -12.94
CA ASN A 731 0.83 -36.40 -13.27
C ASN A 731 2.02 -35.45 -13.13
N THR A 732 3.22 -35.96 -13.39
CA THR A 732 4.49 -35.23 -13.20
C THR A 732 4.90 -34.33 -14.37
N SER A 733 4.02 -34.15 -15.37
CA SER A 733 4.26 -33.29 -16.54
C SER A 733 3.27 -32.13 -16.56
N CYS A 734 3.79 -30.90 -16.55
CA CYS A 734 2.98 -29.69 -16.57
C CYS A 734 2.09 -29.60 -17.83
N GLY A 735 0.78 -29.63 -17.61
CA GLY A 735 -0.28 -29.51 -18.60
C GLY A 735 -0.94 -28.13 -18.64
N ALA A 736 -1.87 -27.94 -19.58
CA ALA A 736 -2.66 -26.71 -19.67
C ALA A 736 -3.66 -26.62 -18.50
N GLY A 737 -3.68 -25.48 -17.80
CA GLY A 737 -4.56 -25.25 -16.66
C GLY A 737 -4.06 -25.83 -15.34
N GLU A 738 -2.78 -26.17 -15.26
CA GLU A 738 -2.08 -26.63 -14.06
C GLU A 738 -1.10 -25.56 -13.59
N ILE A 739 -0.82 -25.50 -12.29
CA ILE A 739 0.18 -24.60 -11.70
C ILE A 739 1.55 -25.24 -11.81
N CYS A 740 2.54 -24.52 -12.34
CA CYS A 740 3.87 -25.09 -12.60
C CYS A 740 5.02 -24.16 -12.19
N SER A 741 6.16 -24.77 -11.85
CA SER A 741 7.40 -24.05 -11.60
C SER A 741 7.98 -23.44 -12.88
N ALA A 742 8.97 -22.56 -12.74
CA ALA A 742 9.75 -22.03 -13.85
C ALA A 742 10.48 -23.12 -14.66
N ASN A 743 10.77 -24.28 -14.04
CA ASN A 743 11.34 -25.46 -14.69
C ASN A 743 10.30 -26.32 -15.46
N GLY A 744 9.02 -25.93 -15.44
CA GLY A 744 7.94 -26.67 -16.10
C GLY A 744 7.52 -27.94 -15.36
N VAL A 745 7.78 -28.02 -14.06
CA VAL A 745 7.34 -29.13 -13.19
C VAL A 745 6.02 -28.74 -12.52
N PRO A 746 4.99 -29.62 -12.51
CA PRO A 746 3.72 -29.32 -11.85
C PRO A 746 3.89 -29.21 -10.33
N LEU A 747 3.03 -28.42 -9.69
CA LEU A 747 2.95 -28.29 -8.23
C LEU A 747 2.88 -29.67 -7.56
N ASN A 748 3.69 -29.88 -6.52
CA ASN A 748 3.47 -30.94 -5.55
C ASN A 748 2.49 -30.41 -4.49
N PRO A 749 1.27 -30.96 -4.40
CA PRO A 749 0.30 -30.48 -3.42
C PRO A 749 0.54 -31.06 -2.01
N ASP A 750 1.19 -32.22 -1.89
CA ASP A 750 1.30 -32.97 -0.65
C ASP A 750 2.74 -32.98 -0.12
N PRO A 751 3.10 -32.06 0.79
CA PRO A 751 4.44 -31.99 1.35
C PRO A 751 4.82 -33.23 2.17
N LEU A 752 3.86 -34.05 2.60
CA LEU A 752 4.11 -35.25 3.39
C LEU A 752 4.33 -36.50 2.54
N ASN A 753 4.12 -36.40 1.22
CA ASN A 753 4.44 -37.47 0.29
C ASN A 753 5.91 -37.45 -0.17
N GLY A 754 6.64 -36.36 0.09
CA GLY A 754 8.06 -36.26 -0.26
C GLY A 754 8.40 -35.11 -1.20
N GLY A 755 9.70 -34.99 -1.47
CA GLY A 755 10.31 -34.03 -2.38
C GLY A 755 10.94 -34.70 -3.60
N GLU A 756 10.47 -35.87 -4.05
CA GLU A 756 11.02 -36.51 -5.24
C GLU A 756 10.28 -36.08 -6.53
N ALA A 757 10.91 -36.34 -7.69
CA ALA A 757 10.33 -36.01 -8.99
C ALA A 757 9.00 -36.72 -9.27
N ALA A 758 8.76 -37.87 -8.63
CA ALA A 758 7.54 -38.65 -8.78
C ALA A 758 6.35 -38.08 -8.00
N ASP A 759 6.61 -37.18 -7.03
CA ASP A 759 5.60 -36.65 -6.12
C ASP A 759 4.92 -35.38 -6.66
N ALA A 760 5.35 -34.89 -7.82
CA ALA A 760 4.70 -33.77 -8.51
C ALA A 760 3.32 -34.16 -9.07
N GLY A 761 2.35 -33.25 -8.96
CA GLY A 761 0.95 -33.52 -9.28
C GLY A 761 0.19 -34.20 -8.13
N GLY A 762 -1.14 -34.29 -8.22
CA GLY A 762 -1.94 -34.99 -7.22
C GLY A 762 -3.32 -34.42 -7.00
N SER A 763 -3.81 -34.51 -5.76
CA SER A 763 -5.09 -33.89 -5.37
C SER A 763 -4.93 -32.38 -5.24
N ASN A 764 -5.96 -31.62 -5.59
CA ASN A 764 -5.93 -30.16 -5.43
C ASN A 764 -5.74 -29.78 -3.96
N ILE A 765 -5.02 -28.68 -3.72
CA ILE A 765 -5.10 -27.97 -2.44
C ILE A 765 -6.41 -27.18 -2.46
N VAL A 766 -7.25 -27.40 -1.45
CA VAL A 766 -8.57 -26.78 -1.33
C VAL A 766 -8.68 -26.14 0.04
N ALA A 767 -8.89 -24.83 0.07
CA ALA A 767 -9.24 -24.10 1.30
C ALA A 767 -10.66 -23.54 1.15
N THR A 768 -11.52 -23.88 2.11
CA THR A 768 -12.85 -23.29 2.23
C THR A 768 -12.86 -22.38 3.45
N PHE A 769 -13.29 -21.13 3.28
CA PHE A 769 -13.39 -20.17 4.36
C PHE A 769 -14.77 -19.49 4.40
N THR A 770 -15.14 -18.96 5.56
CA THR A 770 -16.33 -18.14 5.73
C THR A 770 -15.92 -16.67 5.84
N ALA A 771 -16.59 -15.80 5.09
CA ALA A 771 -16.39 -14.38 5.20
C ALA A 771 -16.95 -13.85 6.53
N VAL A 772 -16.17 -13.04 7.24
CA VAL A 772 -16.52 -12.41 8.52
C VAL A 772 -16.40 -10.90 8.38
N ALA A 773 -17.07 -10.15 9.25
CA ALA A 773 -16.97 -8.69 9.28
C ALA A 773 -15.49 -8.24 9.31
N ALA A 774 -15.17 -7.21 8.54
CA ALA A 774 -13.86 -6.57 8.61
C ALA A 774 -13.53 -6.16 10.05
N GLY A 775 -12.29 -6.46 10.47
CA GLY A 775 -11.74 -6.02 11.74
C GLY A 775 -10.66 -4.96 11.51
N ASN A 776 -10.06 -4.49 12.60
CA ASN A 776 -8.92 -3.57 12.55
C ASN A 776 -7.57 -4.33 12.46
N ASP A 777 -7.60 -5.64 12.22
CA ASP A 777 -6.41 -6.47 12.23
C ASP A 777 -5.61 -6.32 10.92
N VAL A 778 -4.28 -6.29 11.01
CA VAL A 778 -3.40 -6.09 9.86
C VAL A 778 -2.72 -7.41 9.48
N PHE A 779 -2.88 -7.84 8.23
CA PHE A 779 -2.22 -9.04 7.70
C PHE A 779 -0.80 -8.75 7.19
N LEU A 780 0.18 -9.54 7.67
CA LEU A 780 1.58 -9.49 7.26
C LEU A 780 2.02 -10.84 6.65
N PRO A 781 2.34 -10.88 5.35
CA PRO A 781 2.84 -12.09 4.68
C PRO A 781 4.36 -12.24 4.86
N LEU A 782 4.80 -12.60 6.07
CA LEU A 782 6.23 -12.73 6.39
C LEU A 782 6.85 -13.95 5.69
N LYS A 783 8.00 -13.74 5.03
CA LYS A 783 8.78 -14.77 4.31
C LYS A 783 10.14 -14.97 4.96
N LEU A 784 10.66 -16.20 4.95
CA LEU A 784 12.02 -16.49 5.44
C LEU A 784 13.03 -16.19 4.33
N GLU A 785 13.58 -14.97 4.33
CA GLU A 785 14.55 -14.50 3.34
C GLU A 785 15.85 -14.05 4.03
N PRO A 786 17.04 -14.31 3.46
CA PRO A 786 17.29 -15.00 2.20
C PRO A 786 17.14 -16.53 2.29
N TYR A 787 16.92 -17.18 1.14
CA TYR A 787 16.81 -18.64 1.00
C TYR A 787 18.18 -19.28 0.75
N ALA A 788 18.43 -20.45 1.34
CA ALA A 788 19.58 -21.28 0.99
C ALA A 788 19.26 -22.23 -0.17
N ASP A 789 18.18 -23.03 -0.02
CA ASP A 789 17.64 -23.88 -1.08
C ASP A 789 16.66 -23.05 -1.94
N ILE A 790 17.17 -22.48 -3.02
CA ILE A 790 16.49 -21.51 -3.88
C ILE A 790 15.59 -22.25 -4.89
N ASN A 791 15.95 -23.49 -5.23
CA ASN A 791 15.18 -24.34 -6.14
C ASN A 791 14.19 -25.28 -5.43
N GLY A 792 14.16 -25.30 -4.09
CA GLY A 792 13.25 -26.06 -3.25
C GLY A 792 13.32 -27.56 -3.44
N ASN A 793 14.50 -28.12 -3.69
CA ASN A 793 14.71 -29.56 -3.87
C ASN A 793 15.05 -30.31 -2.57
N GLY A 794 15.22 -29.60 -1.45
CA GLY A 794 15.58 -30.15 -0.14
C GLY A 794 17.08 -30.32 0.07
N TYR A 795 17.96 -29.80 -0.78
CA TYR A 795 19.41 -29.91 -0.68
C TYR A 795 20.07 -28.55 -0.94
N LEU A 796 21.30 -28.38 -0.45
CA LEU A 796 22.12 -27.21 -0.78
C LEU A 796 22.99 -27.52 -2.00
N ASP A 797 22.64 -26.96 -3.16
CA ASP A 797 23.36 -27.18 -4.41
C ASP A 797 24.63 -26.32 -4.51
N GLY A 798 25.59 -26.73 -5.35
CA GLY A 798 26.87 -26.01 -5.49
C GLY A 798 26.77 -24.59 -6.08
N SER A 799 25.63 -24.21 -6.65
CA SER A 799 25.34 -22.84 -7.10
C SER A 799 24.62 -21.99 -6.05
N GLU A 800 24.23 -22.58 -4.94
CA GLU A 800 23.48 -21.96 -3.86
C GLU A 800 24.39 -21.60 -2.68
N THR A 801 23.94 -20.64 -1.88
CA THR A 801 24.71 -20.11 -0.75
C THR A 801 24.05 -20.53 0.56
N ALA A 802 24.82 -21.13 1.46
CA ALA A 802 24.37 -21.41 2.82
C ALA A 802 23.97 -20.11 3.54
N ARG A 803 22.76 -20.07 4.14
CA ARG A 803 22.21 -18.91 4.86
C ARG A 803 21.97 -19.24 6.32
N THR A 804 22.92 -18.92 7.19
CA THR A 804 22.78 -19.19 8.63
C THR A 804 21.67 -18.36 9.29
N GLU A 805 21.27 -17.24 8.66
CA GLU A 805 20.18 -16.37 9.08
C GLU A 805 18.82 -17.07 9.12
N ASN A 806 18.65 -18.11 8.30
CA ASN A 806 17.48 -18.99 8.26
C ASN A 806 17.95 -20.44 8.38
N SER A 807 18.33 -20.86 9.59
CA SER A 807 18.86 -22.21 9.80
C SER A 807 18.58 -22.73 11.20
N ALA A 808 18.59 -24.06 11.36
CA ALA A 808 18.62 -24.74 12.64
C ALA A 808 19.86 -25.62 12.74
N GLY A 809 20.77 -25.27 13.65
CA GLY A 809 21.92 -26.09 14.02
C GLY A 809 21.49 -27.27 14.87
N VAL A 810 21.77 -28.48 14.42
CA VAL A 810 21.40 -29.75 15.07
C VAL A 810 22.67 -30.48 15.49
N SER A 811 22.73 -30.88 16.75
CA SER A 811 23.80 -31.69 17.32
C SER A 811 23.27 -33.05 17.79
N ILE A 812 24.11 -34.07 17.78
CA ILE A 812 23.79 -35.38 18.39
C ILE A 812 24.32 -35.35 19.82
N VAL A 813 23.45 -35.70 20.78
CA VAL A 813 23.89 -35.88 22.18
C VAL A 813 24.63 -37.21 22.28
N ASP A 814 25.76 -37.24 22.99
CA ASP A 814 26.53 -38.48 23.21
C ASP A 814 25.60 -39.56 23.79
N LEU A 815 25.62 -40.76 23.21
CA LEU A 815 24.77 -41.87 23.62
C LEU A 815 24.97 -42.27 25.09
N LEU A 816 26.11 -41.91 25.69
CA LEU A 816 26.36 -42.15 27.12
C LEU A 816 25.68 -41.11 28.03
N ASP A 817 25.38 -39.93 27.49
CA ASP A 817 24.89 -38.75 28.22
C ASP A 817 23.46 -38.36 27.82
N ASP A 818 22.87 -38.99 26.80
CA ASP A 818 21.55 -38.62 26.26
C ASP A 818 20.35 -39.01 27.13
N GLY A 819 20.56 -39.89 28.11
CA GLY A 819 19.54 -40.37 29.03
C GLY A 819 18.50 -41.30 28.39
N LEU A 820 18.74 -41.80 27.18
CA LEU A 820 17.86 -42.71 26.46
C LEU A 820 18.27 -44.18 26.63
N ASN A 821 17.39 -45.09 26.18
CA ASN A 821 17.79 -46.47 25.92
C ASN A 821 18.06 -46.61 24.41
N ASN A 822 19.31 -46.45 24.01
CA ASN A 822 19.70 -46.47 22.59
C ASN A 822 19.53 -47.83 21.91
N GLY A 823 19.25 -48.89 22.69
CA GLY A 823 18.90 -50.21 22.17
C GLY A 823 20.02 -50.81 21.32
N ILE A 824 19.72 -51.06 20.04
CA ILE A 824 20.72 -51.60 19.11
C ILE A 824 21.72 -50.55 18.61
N ILE A 825 21.46 -49.26 18.77
CA ILE A 825 22.34 -48.19 18.26
C ILE A 825 23.56 -48.05 19.19
N THR A 826 24.74 -47.94 18.57
CA THR A 826 26.05 -47.93 19.24
C THR A 826 26.91 -46.72 18.89
N GLN A 827 26.61 -46.04 17.79
CA GLN A 827 27.25 -44.81 17.36
C GLN A 827 26.28 -44.02 16.48
N ALA A 828 26.34 -42.70 16.54
CA ALA A 828 25.68 -41.78 15.63
C ALA A 828 26.55 -40.52 15.47
N GLN A 829 26.70 -40.02 14.25
CA GLN A 829 27.49 -38.84 13.93
C GLN A 829 26.97 -38.17 12.64
N PHE A 830 27.09 -36.85 12.55
CA PHE A 830 26.77 -36.11 11.32
C PHE A 830 27.95 -36.07 10.37
N LEU A 831 27.65 -35.98 9.07
CA LEU A 831 28.62 -35.78 8.01
C LEU A 831 28.36 -34.44 7.28
N ASP A 832 29.39 -33.83 6.71
CA ASP A 832 29.26 -32.65 5.81
C ASP A 832 28.67 -32.97 4.43
N GLY A 833 28.34 -34.25 4.19
CA GLY A 833 27.65 -34.78 3.03
C GLY A 833 27.86 -36.30 2.92
N PRO A 834 27.26 -36.98 1.94
CA PRO A 834 27.46 -38.42 1.73
C PRO A 834 28.94 -38.79 1.52
N GLY A 835 29.46 -39.70 2.34
CA GLY A 835 30.87 -40.10 2.36
C GLY A 835 31.84 -38.99 2.84
N GLY A 836 31.30 -37.94 3.45
CA GLY A 836 32.01 -36.74 3.89
C GLY A 836 32.79 -36.88 5.20
N ALA A 837 33.27 -35.76 5.72
CA ALA A 837 33.92 -35.68 7.02
C ALA A 837 32.90 -35.60 8.15
N VAL A 838 33.25 -36.16 9.31
CA VAL A 838 32.43 -36.05 10.52
C VAL A 838 32.39 -34.61 11.00
N ILE A 839 31.18 -34.08 11.20
CA ILE A 839 30.93 -32.75 11.74
C ILE A 839 30.22 -32.84 13.09
N PRO A 840 30.50 -31.90 14.03
CA PRO A 840 29.87 -31.91 15.35
C PRO A 840 28.40 -31.43 15.31
N GLU A 841 28.05 -30.62 14.31
CA GLU A 841 26.74 -30.00 14.16
C GLU A 841 26.40 -29.95 12.66
N ALA A 842 25.17 -30.32 12.31
CA ALA A 842 24.62 -30.20 10.97
C ALA A 842 23.62 -29.02 10.93
N SER A 843 23.48 -28.35 9.78
CA SER A 843 22.55 -27.23 9.62
C SER A 843 21.39 -27.62 8.71
N ILE A 844 20.17 -27.49 9.22
CA ILE A 844 18.95 -27.49 8.40
C ILE A 844 18.71 -26.05 7.97
N TYR A 845 18.90 -25.72 6.69
CA TYR A 845 18.57 -24.38 6.19
C TYR A 845 17.08 -24.30 5.91
N LEU A 846 16.41 -23.31 6.49
CA LEU A 846 14.95 -23.17 6.49
C LEU A 846 14.52 -22.15 5.43
N GLY A 847 13.41 -22.43 4.77
CA GLY A 847 12.74 -21.53 3.84
C GLY A 847 11.22 -21.65 3.93
N GLY A 848 10.50 -20.69 3.36
CA GLY A 848 9.04 -20.68 3.34
C GLY A 848 8.45 -19.36 3.84
N ALA A 849 7.24 -19.42 4.39
CA ALA A 849 6.50 -18.25 4.85
C ALA A 849 5.73 -18.54 6.15
N LEU A 850 5.69 -17.55 7.05
CA LEU A 850 4.91 -17.55 8.28
C LEU A 850 3.97 -16.35 8.27
N PRO A 851 2.83 -16.43 7.56
CA PRO A 851 1.85 -15.36 7.57
C PRO A 851 1.34 -15.07 8.99
N VAL A 852 1.22 -13.80 9.33
CA VAL A 852 0.68 -13.37 10.63
C VAL A 852 -0.41 -12.32 10.46
N THR A 853 -1.31 -12.25 11.45
CA THR A 853 -2.25 -11.15 11.60
C THR A 853 -1.99 -10.46 12.92
N VAL A 854 -1.72 -9.16 12.85
CA VAL A 854 -1.45 -8.29 14.00
C VAL A 854 -2.76 -7.67 14.46
N GLY A 855 -3.15 -7.92 15.70
CA GLY A 855 -4.37 -7.37 16.29
C GLY A 855 -4.17 -5.99 16.91
N GLU A 856 -5.20 -5.49 17.59
CA GLU A 856 -5.15 -4.24 18.35
C GLU A 856 -4.39 -4.42 19.69
N PRO A 857 -3.75 -3.36 20.22
CA PRO A 857 -3.12 -3.41 21.53
C PRO A 857 -4.10 -3.77 22.65
N GLU A 858 -3.63 -4.59 23.58
CA GLU A 858 -4.35 -4.97 24.80
C GLU A 858 -3.44 -4.79 26.03
N PRO A 859 -3.99 -4.69 27.25
CA PRO A 859 -3.17 -4.65 28.46
C PRO A 859 -2.25 -5.88 28.57
N ILE A 860 -1.02 -5.70 29.08
CA ILE A 860 -0.08 -6.81 29.28
C ILE A 860 -0.69 -7.87 30.19
N THR A 861 -0.76 -9.11 29.70
CA THR A 861 -1.24 -10.29 30.43
C THR A 861 -0.21 -11.42 30.51
N ILE A 862 0.81 -11.39 29.65
CA ILE A 862 1.86 -12.40 29.59
C ILE A 862 2.93 -12.22 30.69
N ASP A 863 3.67 -13.29 30.99
CA ASP A 863 4.83 -13.26 31.88
C ASP A 863 6.14 -13.27 31.08
N GLY A 864 6.83 -12.11 31.06
CA GLY A 864 8.11 -11.92 30.36
C GLY A 864 9.23 -12.88 30.81
N ALA A 865 9.14 -13.47 32.01
CA ALA A 865 10.12 -14.45 32.47
C ALA A 865 10.20 -15.69 31.57
N THR A 866 9.10 -16.04 30.89
CA THR A 866 9.03 -17.16 29.93
C THR A 866 9.99 -16.95 28.75
N TRP A 867 10.22 -15.70 28.36
CA TRP A 867 11.13 -15.31 27.27
C TRP A 867 12.42 -14.67 27.78
N GLY A 868 12.75 -14.86 29.06
CA GLY A 868 13.97 -14.33 29.67
C GLY A 868 14.07 -12.80 29.64
N MET A 869 12.94 -12.08 29.69
CA MET A 869 12.90 -10.62 29.58
C MET A 869 12.15 -9.95 30.73
N THR A 870 12.38 -8.63 30.87
CA THR A 870 11.55 -7.75 31.70
C THR A 870 10.69 -6.88 30.77
N LEU A 871 9.37 -7.05 30.83
CA LEU A 871 8.45 -6.27 29.99
C LEU A 871 8.44 -4.79 30.41
N ALA A 872 8.38 -3.90 29.43
CA ALA A 872 8.20 -2.47 29.60
C ALA A 872 6.83 -2.02 29.04
N GLY A 873 6.36 -0.83 29.47
CA GLY A 873 5.08 -0.29 29.05
C GLY A 873 3.87 -0.94 29.73
N THR A 874 2.68 -0.71 29.17
CA THR A 874 1.39 -1.21 29.71
C THR A 874 0.62 -2.10 28.75
N SER A 875 1.08 -2.20 27.50
CA SER A 875 0.34 -2.78 26.39
C SER A 875 1.17 -3.87 25.69
N GLN A 876 0.50 -4.91 25.21
CA GLN A 876 1.02 -5.95 24.32
C GLN A 876 0.15 -5.98 23.06
N ILE A 877 0.70 -6.42 21.93
CA ILE A 877 -0.08 -6.56 20.69
C ILE A 877 -0.15 -8.05 20.35
N PRO A 878 -1.35 -8.67 20.32
CA PRO A 878 -1.49 -10.06 19.95
C PRO A 878 -1.21 -10.25 18.46
N VAL A 879 -0.48 -11.31 18.13
CA VAL A 879 -0.14 -11.68 16.76
C VAL A 879 -0.58 -13.11 16.54
N ARG A 880 -1.57 -13.32 15.67
CA ARG A 880 -1.98 -14.66 15.26
C ARG A 880 -1.03 -15.16 14.18
N VAL A 881 -0.39 -16.31 14.42
CA VAL A 881 0.39 -17.02 13.41
C VAL A 881 -0.53 -17.96 12.65
N HIS A 882 -0.62 -17.78 11.34
CA HIS A 882 -1.48 -18.61 10.49
C HIS A 882 -0.79 -19.93 10.13
N PRO A 883 -1.56 -20.96 9.73
CA PRO A 883 -0.99 -22.19 9.23
C PRO A 883 0.00 -21.94 8.08
N GLY A 884 1.27 -22.24 8.34
CA GLY A 884 2.37 -22.18 7.40
C GLY A 884 3.26 -23.42 7.51
N ILE A 885 4.06 -23.65 6.48
CA ILE A 885 5.02 -24.74 6.41
C ILE A 885 6.40 -24.14 6.11
N LEU A 886 7.38 -24.52 6.93
CA LEU A 886 8.79 -24.26 6.66
C LEU A 886 9.40 -25.52 6.05
N TYR A 887 10.13 -25.35 4.96
CA TYR A 887 10.88 -26.40 4.29
C TYR A 887 12.35 -26.27 4.67
N GLY A 888 12.97 -27.40 4.99
CA GLY A 888 14.35 -27.49 5.45
C GLY A 888 15.20 -28.38 4.55
N THR A 889 16.48 -28.05 4.41
CA THR A 889 17.44 -28.90 3.70
C THR A 889 17.73 -30.21 4.44
N SER A 890 18.17 -31.21 3.68
CA SER A 890 18.62 -32.51 4.16
C SER A 890 19.87 -32.40 5.02
N ILE A 891 19.96 -33.26 6.03
CA ILE A 891 21.18 -33.52 6.79
C ILE A 891 21.62 -34.97 6.58
N THR A 892 22.94 -35.19 6.56
CA THR A 892 23.52 -36.53 6.37
C THR A 892 24.03 -37.08 7.70
N MET A 893 23.64 -38.31 8.02
CA MET A 893 24.02 -39.00 9.24
C MET A 893 24.66 -40.36 8.94
N GLU A 894 25.69 -40.70 9.71
CA GLU A 894 26.23 -42.04 9.81
C GLU A 894 25.98 -42.61 11.22
N SER A 895 25.55 -43.87 11.30
CA SER A 895 25.32 -44.57 12.56
C SER A 895 25.77 -46.02 12.50
N SER A 896 25.88 -46.68 13.66
CA SER A 896 26.14 -48.12 13.73
C SER A 896 25.19 -48.81 14.70
N ALA A 897 24.68 -49.97 14.31
CA ALA A 897 23.83 -50.82 15.14
C ALA A 897 24.52 -52.14 15.48
N THR A 898 24.22 -52.75 16.61
CA THR A 898 24.66 -54.10 16.97
C THR A 898 23.52 -55.09 16.85
N VAL A 899 23.64 -56.04 15.91
CA VAL A 899 22.65 -57.11 15.68
C VAL A 899 23.30 -58.45 15.96
N LEU A 900 22.76 -59.21 16.93
CA LEU A 900 23.33 -60.50 17.36
C LEU A 900 24.83 -60.42 17.74
N GLY A 901 25.28 -59.29 18.28
CA GLY A 901 26.67 -59.05 18.66
C GLY A 901 27.60 -58.66 17.52
N ILE A 902 27.06 -58.41 16.32
CA ILE A 902 27.83 -57.97 15.15
C ILE A 902 27.50 -56.48 14.88
N PRO A 903 28.51 -55.60 14.81
CA PRO A 903 28.34 -54.23 14.37
C PRO A 903 27.93 -54.18 12.90
N ILE A 904 26.87 -53.43 12.60
CA ILE A 904 26.34 -53.20 11.27
C ILE A 904 26.38 -51.67 11.03
N PRO A 905 27.18 -51.19 10.06
CA PRO A 905 27.20 -49.78 9.70
C PRO A 905 25.92 -49.39 8.96
N ILE A 906 25.46 -48.18 9.21
CA ILE A 906 24.35 -47.50 8.54
C ILE A 906 24.91 -46.16 8.06
N SER A 907 25.43 -46.15 6.84
CA SER A 907 26.12 -45.01 6.28
C SER A 907 25.20 -44.17 5.39
N ASP A 908 25.49 -42.88 5.33
CA ASP A 908 24.88 -41.90 4.41
C ASP A 908 23.35 -41.86 4.47
N VAL A 909 22.79 -41.85 5.69
CA VAL A 909 21.35 -41.63 5.87
C VAL A 909 21.06 -40.15 5.70
N GLU A 910 20.36 -39.81 4.63
CA GLU A 910 19.88 -38.46 4.36
C GLU A 910 18.42 -38.33 4.80
N THR A 911 18.08 -37.20 5.40
CA THR A 911 16.68 -36.91 5.78
C THR A 911 15.82 -36.54 4.59
N GLY A 912 16.43 -36.07 3.50
CA GLY A 912 15.74 -35.40 2.40
C GLY A 912 15.14 -34.08 2.87
N ILE A 913 14.08 -33.60 2.19
CA ILE A 913 13.40 -32.38 2.59
C ILE A 913 12.82 -32.55 4.00
N SER A 914 13.19 -31.63 4.90
CA SER A 914 12.58 -31.56 6.23
C SER A 914 11.37 -30.64 6.17
N VAL A 915 10.25 -31.04 6.77
CA VAL A 915 9.00 -30.26 6.74
C VAL A 915 8.63 -29.90 8.18
N LEU A 916 8.50 -28.60 8.47
CA LEU A 916 8.03 -28.09 9.75
C LEU A 916 6.66 -27.44 9.55
N ARG A 917 5.60 -28.06 10.09
CA ARG A 917 4.22 -27.58 9.96
C ARG A 917 3.77 -26.90 11.25
N VAL A 918 3.17 -25.72 11.17
CA VAL A 918 2.55 -25.06 12.33
C VAL A 918 1.39 -25.89 12.87
N ARG A 919 1.36 -26.10 14.20
CA ARG A 919 0.40 -26.93 14.91
C ARG A 919 -0.47 -26.09 15.84
N GLU A 920 -1.78 -26.11 15.61
CA GLU A 920 -2.81 -25.49 16.48
C GLU A 920 -3.11 -26.39 17.70
N SER A 921 -2.13 -26.48 18.62
CA SER A 921 -2.21 -27.38 19.77
C SER A 921 -3.42 -27.08 20.66
N GLY A 922 -4.14 -28.13 21.06
CA GLY A 922 -5.36 -27.98 21.87
C GLY A 922 -6.58 -27.44 21.10
N GLY A 923 -6.46 -27.21 19.79
CA GLY A 923 -7.52 -26.61 18.98
C GLY A 923 -7.60 -25.10 19.15
N GLU A 924 -6.49 -24.44 19.45
CA GLU A 924 -6.39 -22.98 19.59
C GLU A 924 -5.40 -22.42 18.56
N PRO A 925 -5.61 -21.19 18.05
CA PRO A 925 -4.66 -20.54 17.16
C PRO A 925 -3.30 -20.33 17.82
N VAL A 926 -2.23 -20.47 17.06
CA VAL A 926 -0.89 -20.09 17.53
C VAL A 926 -0.83 -18.58 17.68
N THR A 927 -0.55 -18.12 18.90
CA THR A 927 -0.55 -16.70 19.26
C THR A 927 0.82 -16.29 19.79
N GLY A 928 1.42 -15.28 19.17
CA GLY A 928 2.57 -14.54 19.67
C GLY A 928 2.18 -13.12 20.11
N TYR A 929 3.18 -12.34 20.53
CA TYR A 929 2.98 -10.98 20.99
C TYR A 929 4.12 -10.05 20.54
N ILE A 930 3.78 -8.81 20.23
CA ILE A 930 4.73 -7.70 20.12
C ILE A 930 4.73 -6.94 21.44
N VAL A 931 5.91 -6.76 22.03
CA VAL A 931 6.07 -6.14 23.36
C VAL A 931 7.31 -5.24 23.41
N ALA A 932 7.31 -4.28 24.33
CA ALA A 932 8.50 -3.54 24.71
C ALA A 932 9.27 -4.27 25.82
N GLU A 933 10.60 -4.22 25.77
CA GLU A 933 11.49 -4.81 26.78
C GLU A 933 12.31 -3.72 27.47
N ASP A 934 12.46 -3.81 28.79
CA ASP A 934 13.20 -2.83 29.59
C ASP A 934 14.68 -2.81 29.19
N GLY A 935 15.18 -1.63 28.82
CA GLY A 935 16.56 -1.44 28.35
C GLY A 935 16.84 -1.89 26.92
N VAL A 936 15.83 -2.32 26.16
CA VAL A 936 15.94 -2.67 24.73
C VAL A 936 15.16 -1.66 23.91
N GLU A 937 15.80 -1.13 22.87
CA GLU A 937 15.26 -0.03 22.07
C GLU A 937 14.22 -0.51 21.05
N GLN A 938 14.47 -1.67 20.41
CA GLN A 938 13.55 -2.25 19.45
C GLN A 938 12.45 -3.06 20.14
N PRO A 939 11.19 -2.97 19.67
CA PRO A 939 10.14 -3.88 20.14
C PRO A 939 10.49 -5.32 19.79
N GLN A 940 10.03 -6.26 20.63
CA GLN A 940 10.32 -7.67 20.50
C GLN A 940 9.08 -8.41 20.00
N PHE A 941 9.25 -9.27 18.98
CA PHE A 941 8.27 -10.28 18.64
C PHE A 941 8.61 -11.59 19.34
N ILE A 942 7.64 -12.11 20.09
CA ILE A 942 7.75 -13.36 20.83
C ILE A 942 6.64 -14.32 20.45
N ALA A 943 6.98 -15.60 20.35
CA ALA A 943 6.01 -16.65 20.09
C ALA A 943 6.44 -17.98 20.72
N GLN A 944 5.47 -18.82 21.03
CA GLN A 944 5.70 -20.26 21.18
C GLN A 944 5.19 -20.93 19.91
N LEU A 945 6.11 -21.45 19.10
CA LEU A 945 5.79 -22.16 17.88
C LEU A 945 5.70 -23.65 18.20
N ASP A 946 4.48 -24.14 18.26
CA ASP A 946 4.19 -25.57 18.27
C ASP A 946 4.23 -26.08 16.83
N LEU A 947 5.09 -27.06 16.57
CA LEU A 947 5.39 -27.55 15.22
C LEU A 947 5.32 -29.08 15.15
N TYR A 948 5.01 -29.58 13.95
CA TYR A 948 5.30 -30.96 13.56
C TYR A 948 6.52 -31.00 12.66
N MET A 949 7.43 -31.95 12.91
CA MET A 949 8.56 -32.27 12.05
C MET A 949 8.31 -33.57 11.30
N ASP A 950 8.51 -33.52 9.99
CA ASP A 950 8.39 -34.64 9.07
C ASP A 950 9.66 -34.73 8.20
N ALA A 951 10.11 -35.96 7.93
CA ALA A 951 11.18 -36.25 6.97
C ALA A 951 10.67 -37.34 5.99
N PRO A 952 9.77 -36.98 5.06
CA PRO A 952 9.04 -37.93 4.23
C PRO A 952 9.94 -38.78 3.31
N ASP A 953 11.05 -38.22 2.85
CA ASP A 953 12.00 -38.89 1.96
C ASP A 953 13.05 -39.73 2.69
N MET A 954 13.06 -39.70 4.03
CA MET A 954 14.09 -40.38 4.82
C MET A 954 13.94 -41.90 4.70
N GLN A 955 14.90 -42.54 4.02
CA GLN A 955 14.94 -43.99 3.89
C GLN A 955 16.16 -44.57 4.61
N ILE A 956 15.91 -45.38 5.63
CA ILE A 956 16.96 -46.11 6.35
C ILE A 956 16.98 -47.55 5.87
N GLN A 957 17.99 -47.92 5.07
CA GLN A 957 18.18 -49.29 4.60
C GLN A 957 19.49 -49.88 5.11
N VAL A 958 19.43 -51.07 5.71
CA VAL A 958 20.58 -51.71 6.34
C VAL A 958 20.80 -53.07 5.71
N ASN A 959 22.01 -53.32 5.19
CA ASN A 959 22.37 -54.64 4.68
C ASN A 959 22.79 -55.55 5.84
N ILE A 960 21.97 -56.56 6.17
CA ILE A 960 22.29 -57.56 7.17
C ILE A 960 22.45 -58.92 6.46
N PRO A 961 23.69 -59.33 6.11
CA PRO A 961 23.93 -60.55 5.34
C PRO A 961 23.35 -61.82 5.97
N LEU A 962 23.24 -61.85 7.31
CA LEU A 962 22.71 -62.98 8.08
C LEU A 962 21.17 -63.10 8.04
N LEU A 963 20.46 -62.04 7.64
CA LEU A 963 18.99 -61.98 7.61
C LEU A 963 18.43 -61.88 6.18
N GLY A 964 19.26 -62.11 5.16
CA GLY A 964 18.80 -62.22 3.77
C GLY A 964 18.90 -60.94 2.92
N GLY A 965 19.68 -59.94 3.35
CA GLY A 965 20.01 -58.76 2.53
C GLY A 965 19.60 -57.43 3.14
N LEU A 966 19.20 -56.47 2.29
CA LEU A 966 18.72 -55.14 2.68
C LEU A 966 17.41 -55.23 3.49
N ILE A 967 17.39 -54.55 4.63
CA ILE A 967 16.26 -54.46 5.55
C ILE A 967 15.94 -52.97 5.74
N ALA A 968 14.66 -52.63 5.57
CA ALA A 968 14.14 -51.31 5.89
C ALA A 968 14.02 -51.13 7.42
N VAL A 969 14.40 -49.95 7.89
CA VAL A 969 14.27 -49.52 9.29
C VAL A 969 13.28 -48.35 9.32
N ASN A 970 12.26 -48.45 10.18
CA ASN A 970 11.29 -47.39 10.35
C ASN A 970 11.81 -46.36 11.35
N HIS A 971 11.46 -45.08 11.17
CA HIS A 971 11.72 -43.98 12.11
C HIS A 971 10.41 -43.31 12.53
N ASN A 972 10.47 -42.41 13.50
CA ASN A 972 9.33 -41.64 14.01
C ASN A 972 9.36 -40.15 13.59
N ILE A 973 10.17 -39.77 12.60
CA ILE A 973 10.19 -38.39 12.05
C ILE A 973 9.06 -38.24 11.03
N HIS A 974 7.86 -38.45 11.53
CA HIS A 974 6.60 -38.31 10.82
C HIS A 974 5.59 -37.81 11.84
N SER A 975 5.11 -36.58 11.65
CA SER A 975 4.32 -35.83 12.62
C SER A 975 4.97 -35.82 14.02
N LEU A 976 6.29 -35.67 14.07
CA LEU A 976 7.04 -35.60 15.34
C LEU A 976 6.81 -34.23 15.99
N PRO A 977 6.16 -34.14 17.16
CA PRO A 977 5.87 -32.86 17.78
C PRO A 977 7.12 -32.22 18.38
N LEU A 978 7.29 -30.92 18.17
CA LEU A 978 8.30 -30.10 18.83
C LEU A 978 7.75 -28.70 19.16
N THR A 979 8.40 -28.01 20.09
CA THR A 979 8.01 -26.65 20.51
C THR A 979 9.25 -25.77 20.50
N ALA A 980 9.18 -24.64 19.79
CA ALA A 980 10.22 -23.63 19.75
C ALA A 980 9.71 -22.35 20.44
N ILE A 981 10.35 -21.96 21.56
CA ILE A 981 10.11 -20.66 22.19
C ILE A 981 11.05 -19.67 21.52
N VAL A 982 10.51 -18.75 20.74
CA VAL A 982 11.27 -17.82 19.91
C VAL A 982 11.10 -16.37 20.35
N LYS A 983 12.17 -15.59 20.22
CA LYS A 983 12.21 -14.15 20.52
C LYS A 983 13.14 -13.45 19.53
N GLY A 984 12.76 -12.26 19.09
CA GLY A 984 13.59 -11.42 18.22
C GLY A 984 13.14 -9.97 18.15
N PRO A 985 14.05 -9.03 17.81
CA PRO A 985 13.67 -7.65 17.56
C PRO A 985 12.87 -7.52 16.26
N ILE A 986 11.96 -6.54 16.23
CA ILE A 986 11.36 -6.01 15.01
C ILE A 986 12.13 -4.75 14.61
N THR A 987 12.60 -4.71 13.38
CA THR A 987 13.36 -3.61 12.78
C THR A 987 12.85 -3.30 11.38
N PHE A 988 13.38 -2.25 10.77
CA PHE A 988 13.10 -1.87 9.39
C PHE A 988 14.41 -1.87 8.60
N LEU A 989 14.42 -2.51 7.43
CA LEU A 989 15.51 -2.42 6.48
C LEU A 989 15.59 -1.01 5.90
N GLU A 990 16.74 -0.65 5.31
CA GLU A 990 16.94 0.66 4.66
C GLU A 990 15.95 0.91 3.51
N ASP A 991 15.41 -0.16 2.92
CA ASP A 991 14.36 -0.12 1.89
C ASP A 991 12.92 -0.05 2.46
N GLY A 992 12.80 0.06 3.79
CA GLY A 992 11.54 0.20 4.53
C GLY A 992 10.86 -1.11 4.91
N ARG A 993 11.31 -2.27 4.41
CA ARG A 993 10.67 -3.56 4.76
C ARG A 993 10.81 -3.88 6.24
N ILE A 994 9.75 -4.43 6.83
CA ILE A 994 9.78 -5.00 8.17
C ILE A 994 10.69 -6.22 8.19
N LEU A 995 11.56 -6.29 9.19
CA LEU A 995 12.47 -7.38 9.48
C LEU A 995 12.26 -7.86 10.92
N ILE A 996 12.07 -9.17 11.10
CA ILE A 996 12.02 -9.81 12.41
C ILE A 996 13.08 -10.92 12.45
N GLU A 997 14.04 -10.81 13.37
CA GLU A 997 15.13 -11.78 13.52
C GLU A 997 14.97 -12.57 14.81
N GLN A 998 14.37 -13.75 14.72
CA GLN A 998 14.08 -14.57 15.89
C GLN A 998 15.10 -15.67 16.11
N THR A 999 15.35 -15.97 17.39
CA THR A 999 16.12 -17.14 17.80
C THR A 999 15.38 -17.96 18.85
N ASN A 1000 15.66 -19.27 18.93
CA ASN A 1000 15.12 -20.11 19.99
C ASN A 1000 15.81 -19.84 21.34
N LEU A 1001 15.04 -19.70 22.40
CA LEU A 1001 15.56 -19.36 23.74
C LEU A 1001 15.96 -20.59 24.56
N ALA A 1002 15.46 -21.76 24.20
CA ALA A 1002 15.71 -23.01 24.90
C ALA A 1002 16.08 -24.12 23.93
N ASP A 1003 16.78 -25.10 24.47
CA ASP A 1003 17.12 -26.36 23.81
C ASP A 1003 15.85 -27.07 23.29
N ILE A 1004 15.83 -27.40 22.00
CA ILE A 1004 14.77 -28.20 21.37
C ILE A 1004 15.28 -29.63 21.23
N GLU A 1005 14.73 -30.54 22.02
CA GLU A 1005 15.11 -31.95 21.99
C GLU A 1005 14.33 -32.72 20.92
N LEU A 1006 15.05 -33.51 20.12
CA LEU A 1006 14.49 -34.37 19.07
C LEU A 1006 14.89 -35.82 19.38
N VAL A 1007 13.93 -36.66 19.74
CA VAL A 1007 14.18 -38.09 20.03
C VAL A 1007 13.77 -38.93 18.83
N ILE A 1008 14.78 -39.40 18.10
CA ILE A 1008 14.60 -40.22 16.91
C ILE A 1008 14.59 -41.69 17.31
N ASN A 1009 13.42 -42.31 17.27
CA ASN A 1009 13.23 -43.73 17.53
C ASN A 1009 13.28 -44.49 16.22
N VAL A 1010 14.11 -45.53 16.17
CA VAL A 1010 14.23 -46.43 15.03
C VAL A 1010 13.78 -47.84 15.41
N THR A 1011 13.02 -48.49 14.52
CA THR A 1011 12.51 -49.85 14.74
C THR A 1011 12.74 -50.74 13.53
N SER A 1012 13.20 -51.96 13.78
CA SER A 1012 13.48 -52.96 12.75
C SER A 1012 13.21 -54.37 13.26
N ILE A 1013 13.23 -55.36 12.36
CA ILE A 1013 13.18 -56.79 12.75
C ILE A 1013 14.37 -57.23 13.60
N ALA A 1014 15.48 -56.47 13.56
CA ALA A 1014 16.70 -56.77 14.30
C ALA A 1014 16.71 -56.18 15.72
N GLY A 1015 15.77 -55.26 16.03
CA GLY A 1015 15.65 -54.58 17.31
C GLY A 1015 15.24 -53.12 17.17
N ASN A 1016 15.03 -52.47 18.31
CA ASN A 1016 14.71 -51.04 18.41
C ASN A 1016 15.93 -50.27 18.91
N GLY A 1017 16.00 -48.98 18.59
CA GLY A 1017 16.99 -48.07 19.12
C GLY A 1017 16.53 -46.62 19.09
N ALA A 1018 17.32 -45.74 19.69
CA ALA A 1018 17.01 -44.32 19.78
C ALA A 1018 18.27 -43.46 19.70
N ILE A 1019 18.14 -42.28 19.10
CA ILE A 1019 19.16 -41.24 19.02
C ILE A 1019 18.54 -39.94 19.52
N LYS A 1020 19.19 -39.26 20.45
CA LYS A 1020 18.81 -37.91 20.85
C LYS A 1020 19.59 -36.89 20.03
N MET A 1021 18.86 -36.06 19.30
CA MET A 1021 19.38 -34.85 18.68
C MET A 1021 18.89 -33.63 19.47
N LEU A 1022 19.61 -32.54 19.33
CA LEU A 1022 19.35 -31.29 20.03
C LEU A 1022 19.60 -30.12 19.10
N ILE A 1023 18.67 -29.18 19.04
CA ILE A 1023 18.91 -27.82 18.57
C ILE A 1023 19.18 -26.96 19.81
N PRO A 1024 20.43 -26.56 20.08
CA PRO A 1024 20.75 -25.78 21.27
C PRO A 1024 20.03 -24.43 21.30
N SER A 1025 19.88 -23.86 22.49
CA SER A 1025 19.50 -22.44 22.66
C SER A 1025 20.36 -21.54 21.77
N GLY A 1026 19.73 -20.69 20.95
CA GLY A 1026 20.38 -19.80 20.01
C GLY A 1026 20.73 -20.41 18.64
N ALA A 1027 20.46 -21.70 18.39
CA ALA A 1027 20.89 -22.40 17.18
C ALA A 1027 19.83 -22.46 16.06
N MET A 1028 18.56 -22.16 16.36
CA MET A 1028 17.51 -21.94 15.36
C MET A 1028 17.32 -20.44 15.15
N ASN A 1029 17.63 -19.98 13.94
CA ASN A 1029 17.50 -18.58 13.51
C ASN A 1029 16.44 -18.49 12.41
N LEU A 1030 15.51 -17.55 12.57
CA LEU A 1030 14.43 -17.26 11.64
C LEU A 1030 14.46 -15.77 11.31
N ARG A 1031 14.81 -15.45 10.07
CA ARG A 1031 14.81 -14.10 9.53
C ARG A 1031 13.57 -13.89 8.66
N LEU A 1032 12.56 -13.28 9.27
CA LEU A 1032 11.26 -13.01 8.66
C LEU A 1032 11.24 -11.60 8.06
N ILE A 1033 10.96 -11.50 6.77
CA ILE A 1033 10.93 -10.25 6.03
C ILE A 1033 9.54 -10.05 5.43
N GLY A 1034 9.00 -8.84 5.55
CA GLY A 1034 7.76 -8.43 4.88
C GLY A 1034 7.96 -8.17 3.38
N ASN A 1035 6.89 -8.12 2.61
CA ASN A 1035 6.97 -7.73 1.21
C ASN A 1035 7.56 -6.29 1.06
N PRO A 1036 8.22 -5.97 -0.07
CA PRO A 1036 8.60 -4.60 -0.40
C PRO A 1036 7.44 -3.62 -0.22
N LEU A 1037 7.72 -2.46 0.41
CA LEU A 1037 6.68 -1.46 0.69
C LEU A 1037 6.10 -0.82 -0.57
N LYS A 1038 6.89 -0.83 -1.64
CA LYS A 1038 6.59 -0.21 -2.93
C LYS A 1038 6.84 -1.20 -4.06
N GLY A 1039 6.13 -1.02 -5.17
CA GLY A 1039 6.40 -1.73 -6.42
C GLY A 1039 5.71 -3.09 -6.59
N ARG A 1040 5.31 -3.78 -5.52
CA ARG A 1040 4.45 -4.98 -5.64
C ARG A 1040 2.97 -4.63 -5.55
N LYS A 1041 2.47 -3.89 -6.55
CA LYS A 1041 1.03 -3.79 -6.80
C LYS A 1041 0.56 -5.04 -7.49
#